data_AF-A0A1P8KIT1-F1
#
_entry.id   AF-A0A1P8KIT1-F1
#
_cell.length_a   1.000
_cell.length_b   1.000
_cell.length_c   1.000
_cell.angle_alpha   90.00
_cell.angle_beta   90.00
_cell.angle_gamma   90.00
#
_symmetry.space_group_name_H-M   'P 1'
#
loop_
_entity.id
_entity.type
_entity.pdbx_description
1 polymer ?
#
loop_
_entity_poly.entity_id
_entity_poly.type
_entity_poly.pdbx_seq_one_letter_code
_entity_poly.pdbx_strand_id
1 'polypeptide(L)'
;MIFIKFFILFLLSSSLYSNEMYFDNISLSKIKKVIKKEEQIAKAYKTYVLKNALKPTSISSLATYLPDGFSYSNLFGQSISLDDTNTYIISLIPSNVKSSLYDKYYSNENRVYSKAPLSKENHNVSIVFSSKEEYIFNNLSLITTDDTLIKNKYLLDDKGVLHWYDDNGDILYSFDEKIIVYPTANMIDNGSISSEFKNILDNANTSLSPGQQIFNMEDGIAQEYINIGGDIGIIKLGDTTRDIGETIIQFTRRAGGMIVNGDIYTWGNNANQIVGLGTNNFTGSSDSYYKYPVITGLIRAKAKTYNSDIDDKNYFSSPLRPKFVDFFSTVYHSTCGVTVEGAIYCGGAKGSAVSFGNNFTHIVNSDGSLVNSTDPEMLYRSRYFDGSTTDKSAKKMFANNQLWLILSQDGDIYRWGYDHSSGFSGNGSTQFNYYNRDTNKDPEKISVSNNGTSVNFDDITYLLTIGYRKMGALSQDGDIYIWGIEPKIADGSCEVTWEGTTMNLCAPLKVETDIIFKSISGGLEAFLAVSTDDKFYKIYQPKNKKPIILSIEDEIKSYSDYVAEDDIELLSVDFSSKTPISEATWNTGIVWVNSKNELKGDYFTSENENDDFFKDAISKIKWKKIKVIQDDNGMCGIDIYNQMYCWGKMSFYRTVETSYIDLMGNTFMLPVFNTNLYDLEKDFLLAEGGYDGYLTKMTSGDWNPSNNDFFIKYPTYIGGFNYEFIFK
;
A
#
# COMPACT_ATOMS: atom_id res chain seq x y z
N MET A 1 48.82 -53.19 5.53
CA MET A 1 47.39 -53.50 5.26
C MET A 1 46.50 -52.26 5.20
N ILE A 2 46.63 -51.28 6.10
CA ILE A 2 45.85 -50.02 6.09
C ILE A 2 46.14 -49.16 4.85
N PHE A 3 47.41 -49.05 4.44
CA PHE A 3 47.81 -48.27 3.26
C PHE A 3 47.23 -48.81 1.94
N ILE A 4 47.14 -50.13 1.79
CA ILE A 4 46.54 -50.78 0.63
C ILE A 4 45.02 -50.56 0.60
N LYS A 5 44.36 -50.57 1.76
CA LYS A 5 42.94 -50.24 1.87
C LYS A 5 42.65 -48.78 1.52
N PHE A 6 43.50 -47.84 1.96
CA PHE A 6 43.40 -46.43 1.58
C PHE A 6 43.66 -46.20 0.09
N PHE A 7 44.64 -46.90 -0.49
CA PHE A 7 44.95 -46.79 -1.91
C PHE A 7 43.83 -47.35 -2.80
N ILE A 8 43.22 -48.47 -2.39
CA ILE A 8 42.04 -49.04 -3.06
C ILE A 8 40.81 -48.14 -2.90
N LEU A 9 40.59 -47.53 -1.73
CA LEU A 9 39.51 -46.55 -1.53
C LEU A 9 39.73 -45.28 -2.36
N PHE A 10 40.98 -44.82 -2.49
CA PHE A 10 41.35 -43.65 -3.30
C PHE A 10 41.19 -43.92 -4.81
N LEU A 11 41.49 -45.13 -5.26
CA LEU A 11 41.25 -45.57 -6.65
C LEU A 11 39.75 -45.79 -6.94
N LEU A 12 38.97 -46.25 -5.96
CA LEU A 12 37.51 -46.37 -6.07
C LEU A 12 36.81 -45.00 -5.99
N SER A 13 37.32 -44.04 -5.22
CA SER A 13 36.77 -42.69 -5.19
C SER A 13 37.14 -41.90 -6.44
N SER A 14 38.36 -42.03 -6.97
CA SER A 14 38.75 -41.40 -8.24
C SER A 14 38.06 -42.01 -9.48
N SER A 15 37.62 -43.28 -9.42
CA SER A 15 36.79 -43.87 -10.47
C SER A 15 35.30 -43.48 -10.38
N LEU A 16 34.80 -43.15 -9.19
CA LEU A 16 33.45 -42.59 -9.00
C LEU A 16 33.34 -41.11 -9.41
N TYR A 17 34.44 -40.35 -9.36
CA TYR A 17 34.49 -38.95 -9.79
C TYR A 17 34.99 -38.72 -11.22
N SER A 18 35.22 -39.77 -12.03
CA SER A 18 35.79 -39.61 -13.38
C SER A 18 34.87 -40.01 -14.55
N ASN A 19 33.57 -40.23 -14.34
CA ASN A 19 32.66 -40.60 -15.43
C ASN A 19 31.36 -39.80 -15.60
N GLU A 20 31.16 -38.70 -14.89
CA GLU A 20 30.10 -37.73 -15.25
C GLU A 20 30.65 -36.30 -15.21
N MET A 21 30.26 -35.48 -16.20
CA MET A 21 30.52 -34.04 -16.36
C MET A 21 31.74 -33.52 -17.14
N TYR A 22 32.43 -34.33 -17.95
CA TYR A 22 33.15 -33.76 -19.10
C TYR A 22 32.31 -33.92 -20.36
N PHE A 23 31.47 -32.91 -20.62
CA PHE A 23 30.81 -32.75 -21.91
C PHE A 23 31.90 -32.61 -22.98
N ASP A 24 31.79 -33.36 -24.07
CA ASP A 24 32.39 -32.88 -25.31
C ASP A 24 31.62 -31.60 -25.70
N ASN A 25 32.27 -30.45 -25.53
CA ASN A 25 31.70 -29.12 -25.81
C ASN A 25 31.06 -29.06 -27.20
N ILE A 26 31.59 -29.83 -28.16
CA ILE A 26 31.07 -29.91 -29.52
C ILE A 26 29.69 -30.59 -29.53
N SER A 27 29.54 -31.71 -28.84
CA SER A 27 28.29 -32.48 -28.77
C SER A 27 27.18 -31.72 -28.01
N LEU A 28 27.52 -31.04 -26.92
CA LEU A 28 26.59 -30.16 -26.20
C LEU A 28 26.16 -28.96 -27.05
N SER A 29 27.08 -28.35 -27.79
CA SER A 29 26.80 -27.26 -28.73
C SER A 29 25.86 -27.70 -29.86
N LYS A 30 26.02 -28.93 -30.36
CA LYS A 30 25.12 -29.52 -31.36
C LYS A 30 23.69 -29.63 -30.85
N ILE A 31 23.47 -30.17 -29.64
CA ILE A 31 22.12 -30.27 -29.03
C ILE A 31 21.48 -28.88 -28.87
N LYS A 32 22.22 -27.90 -28.31
CA LYS A 32 21.72 -26.53 -28.15
C LYS A 32 21.30 -25.89 -29.48
N LYS A 33 22.06 -26.14 -30.55
CA LYS A 33 21.75 -25.64 -31.89
C LYS A 33 20.57 -26.37 -32.54
N VAL A 34 20.33 -27.64 -32.23
CA VAL A 34 19.12 -28.36 -32.66
C VAL A 34 17.88 -27.75 -32.01
N ILE A 35 17.90 -27.53 -30.69
CA ILE A 35 16.83 -26.83 -29.97
C ILE A 35 16.59 -25.44 -30.58
N LYS A 36 17.67 -24.69 -30.86
CA LYS A 36 17.56 -23.37 -31.50
C LYS A 36 16.88 -23.43 -32.88
N LYS A 37 17.13 -24.46 -33.68
CA LYS A 37 16.46 -24.65 -34.98
C LYS A 37 14.96 -24.93 -34.81
N GLU A 38 14.59 -25.77 -33.85
CA GLU A 38 13.18 -26.05 -33.52
C GLU A 38 12.45 -24.79 -33.07
N GLU A 39 13.08 -23.98 -32.21
CA GLU A 39 12.54 -22.69 -31.78
C GLU A 39 12.35 -21.70 -32.95
N GLN A 40 13.29 -21.68 -33.91
CA GLN A 40 13.18 -20.85 -35.11
C GLN A 40 12.02 -21.32 -36.00
N ILE A 41 11.83 -22.62 -36.17
CA ILE A 41 10.69 -23.18 -36.92
C ILE A 41 9.38 -22.88 -36.20
N ALA A 42 9.32 -23.08 -34.88
CA ALA A 42 8.12 -22.80 -34.09
C ALA A 42 7.72 -21.31 -34.17
N LYS A 43 8.69 -20.40 -34.04
CA LYS A 43 8.46 -18.95 -34.21
C LYS A 43 7.99 -18.62 -35.62
N ALA A 44 8.60 -19.20 -36.65
CA ALA A 44 8.22 -18.99 -38.05
C ALA A 44 6.81 -19.52 -38.34
N TYR A 45 6.46 -20.68 -37.79
CA TYR A 45 5.13 -21.29 -37.88
C TYR A 45 4.08 -20.36 -37.31
N LYS A 46 4.27 -19.89 -36.06
CA LYS A 46 3.37 -18.94 -35.39
C LYS A 46 3.17 -17.68 -36.23
N THR A 47 4.27 -17.11 -36.72
CA THR A 47 4.24 -15.91 -37.59
C THR A 47 3.47 -16.16 -38.89
N TYR A 48 3.63 -17.34 -39.50
CA TYR A 48 2.92 -17.71 -40.73
C TYR A 48 1.41 -17.79 -40.50
N VAL A 49 0.97 -18.45 -39.42
CA VAL A 49 -0.44 -18.56 -39.05
C VAL A 49 -1.04 -17.17 -38.82
N LEU A 50 -0.35 -16.30 -38.08
CA LEU A 50 -0.78 -14.93 -37.79
C LEU A 50 -0.85 -14.00 -39.00
N LYS A 51 -0.16 -14.31 -40.10
CA LYS A 51 -0.15 -13.46 -41.30
C LYS A 51 -1.03 -13.97 -42.43
N ASN A 52 -1.17 -15.28 -42.54
CA ASN A 52 -1.80 -15.91 -43.69
C ASN A 52 -3.12 -16.57 -43.33
N ALA A 53 -3.47 -16.69 -42.03
CA ALA A 53 -4.63 -17.44 -41.57
C ALA A 53 -4.71 -18.87 -42.17
N LEU A 54 -3.55 -19.51 -42.33
CA LEU A 54 -3.42 -20.84 -42.93
C LEU A 54 -2.49 -21.71 -42.11
N LYS A 55 -2.78 -23.01 -42.07
CA LYS A 55 -1.86 -24.02 -41.55
C LYS A 55 -0.72 -24.23 -42.57
N PRO A 56 0.56 -24.05 -42.19
CA PRO A 56 1.67 -24.37 -43.08
C PRO A 56 1.75 -25.88 -43.28
N THR A 57 1.91 -26.31 -44.53
CA THR A 57 1.97 -27.73 -44.91
C THR A 57 3.39 -28.29 -44.94
N SER A 58 4.42 -27.44 -44.86
CA SER A 58 5.82 -27.87 -44.80
C SER A 58 6.72 -26.76 -44.25
N ILE A 59 7.96 -27.09 -43.85
CA ILE A 59 8.93 -26.06 -43.45
C ILE A 59 9.28 -25.13 -44.63
N SER A 60 9.15 -25.62 -45.88
CA SER A 60 9.43 -24.81 -47.05
C SER A 60 8.46 -23.62 -47.21
N SER A 61 7.20 -23.76 -46.78
CA SER A 61 6.25 -22.62 -46.77
C SER A 61 6.59 -21.56 -45.74
N LEU A 62 7.52 -21.85 -44.82
CA LEU A 62 8.02 -20.92 -43.80
C LEU A 62 9.30 -20.19 -44.24
N ALA A 63 9.79 -20.39 -45.46
CA ALA A 63 11.11 -19.92 -45.90
C ALA A 63 11.30 -18.41 -45.70
N THR A 64 10.28 -17.59 -45.95
CA THR A 64 10.32 -16.12 -45.78
C THR A 64 10.34 -15.66 -44.31
N TYR A 65 10.09 -16.58 -43.37
CA TYR A 65 10.05 -16.33 -41.93
C TYR A 65 11.22 -16.98 -41.19
N LEU A 66 12.06 -17.74 -41.90
CA LEU A 66 13.25 -18.39 -41.38
C LEU A 66 14.49 -17.55 -41.71
N PRO A 67 15.59 -17.68 -40.94
CA PRO A 67 16.85 -17.01 -41.25
C PRO A 67 17.41 -17.42 -42.63
N ASP A 68 18.10 -16.50 -43.30
CA ASP A 68 18.77 -16.79 -44.57
C ASP A 68 19.72 -18.00 -44.45
N GLY A 69 19.64 -18.90 -45.43
CA GLY A 69 20.45 -20.13 -45.46
C GLY A 69 20.02 -21.20 -44.44
N PHE A 70 18.79 -21.14 -43.93
CA PHE A 70 18.27 -22.18 -43.03
C PHE A 70 18.34 -23.57 -43.67
N SER A 71 18.94 -24.53 -42.96
CA SER A 71 19.04 -25.93 -43.41
C SER A 71 17.90 -26.77 -42.80
N TYR A 72 17.21 -27.53 -43.65
CA TYR A 72 16.09 -28.42 -43.27
C TYR A 72 16.53 -29.73 -42.60
N SER A 73 17.84 -29.91 -42.40
CA SER A 73 18.40 -31.02 -41.64
C SER A 73 18.89 -30.55 -40.28
N ASN A 74 18.74 -31.39 -39.26
CA ASN A 74 19.35 -31.13 -37.97
C ASN A 74 20.86 -31.41 -38.02
N LEU A 75 21.57 -31.07 -36.95
CA LEU A 75 23.04 -31.22 -36.87
C LEU A 75 23.52 -32.67 -36.75
N PHE A 76 22.59 -33.63 -36.77
CA PHE A 76 22.84 -35.06 -36.84
C PHE A 76 22.51 -35.65 -38.23
N GLY A 77 22.20 -34.80 -39.21
CA GLY A 77 21.91 -35.21 -40.59
C GLY A 77 20.50 -35.75 -40.81
N GLN A 78 19.62 -35.69 -39.81
CA GLN A 78 18.22 -36.11 -39.93
C GLN A 78 17.38 -34.94 -40.45
N SER A 79 16.38 -35.20 -41.29
CA SER A 79 15.43 -34.18 -41.75
C SER A 79 14.54 -33.71 -40.61
N ILE A 80 14.23 -32.42 -40.58
CA ILE A 80 13.19 -31.84 -39.74
C ILE A 80 11.95 -31.65 -40.62
N SER A 81 10.77 -32.03 -40.14
CA SER A 81 9.50 -31.82 -40.84
C SER A 81 8.42 -31.28 -39.91
N LEU A 82 7.28 -30.88 -40.48
CA LEU A 82 6.06 -30.56 -39.73
C LEU A 82 5.15 -31.79 -39.76
N ASP A 83 4.33 -31.94 -38.72
CA ASP A 83 3.26 -32.92 -38.72
C ASP A 83 2.05 -32.41 -39.54
N ASP A 84 1.51 -33.27 -40.39
CA ASP A 84 0.45 -32.89 -41.32
C ASP A 84 -0.89 -32.65 -40.60
N THR A 85 -1.10 -33.27 -39.44
CA THR A 85 -2.40 -33.27 -38.73
C THR A 85 -2.37 -32.38 -37.49
N ASN A 86 -1.32 -32.49 -36.69
CA ASN A 86 -1.13 -31.80 -35.42
C ASN A 86 -0.13 -30.64 -35.54
N THR A 87 0.04 -29.89 -34.45
CA THR A 87 0.90 -28.70 -34.37
C THR A 87 2.29 -29.05 -33.84
N TYR A 88 2.94 -30.01 -34.51
CA TYR A 88 4.22 -30.57 -34.09
C TYR A 88 5.33 -30.36 -35.13
N ILE A 89 6.55 -30.20 -34.62
CA ILE A 89 7.77 -30.34 -35.39
C ILE A 89 8.30 -31.76 -35.13
N ILE A 90 8.59 -32.50 -36.20
CA ILE A 90 9.18 -33.83 -36.12
C ILE A 90 10.69 -33.66 -36.28
N SER A 91 11.44 -33.90 -35.19
CA SER A 91 12.90 -33.73 -35.15
C SER A 91 13.55 -34.92 -34.44
N LEU A 92 14.21 -35.78 -35.21
CA LEU A 92 14.81 -37.03 -34.72
C LEU A 92 16.27 -36.83 -34.27
N ILE A 93 16.57 -37.22 -33.02
CA ILE A 93 17.96 -37.35 -32.56
C ILE A 93 18.37 -38.83 -32.56
N PRO A 94 19.55 -39.19 -33.11
CA PRO A 94 20.03 -40.57 -33.17
C PRO A 94 20.13 -41.26 -31.81
N SER A 95 19.75 -42.55 -31.75
CA SER A 95 19.77 -43.40 -30.54
C SER A 95 21.15 -43.62 -29.92
N ASN A 96 22.23 -43.31 -30.66
CA ASN A 96 23.61 -43.46 -30.21
C ASN A 96 24.18 -42.23 -29.48
N VAL A 97 23.36 -41.21 -29.21
CA VAL A 97 23.75 -40.04 -28.39
C VAL A 97 23.84 -40.45 -26.91
N LYS A 98 24.84 -39.95 -26.18
CA LYS A 98 25.04 -40.25 -24.74
C LYS A 98 23.81 -39.86 -23.90
N SER A 99 23.48 -40.66 -22.88
CA SER A 99 22.29 -40.47 -22.02
C SER A 99 22.17 -39.07 -21.40
N SER A 100 23.27 -38.46 -20.96
CA SER A 100 23.27 -37.13 -20.37
C SER A 100 23.00 -35.98 -21.36
N LEU A 101 23.23 -36.20 -22.67
CA LEU A 101 22.85 -35.25 -23.73
C LEU A 101 21.38 -35.39 -24.13
N TYR A 102 20.82 -36.59 -23.94
CA TYR A 102 19.38 -36.84 -24.05
C TYR A 102 18.61 -36.01 -23.03
N ASP A 103 19.01 -36.05 -21.76
CA ASP A 103 18.31 -35.32 -20.69
C ASP A 103 18.22 -33.82 -20.99
N LYS A 104 19.21 -33.25 -21.67
CA LYS A 104 19.20 -31.83 -22.06
C LYS A 104 18.32 -31.52 -23.28
N TYR A 105 18.16 -32.44 -24.23
CA TYR A 105 17.28 -32.22 -25.38
C TYR A 105 15.79 -32.39 -25.03
N TYR A 106 15.51 -33.36 -24.15
CA TYR A 106 14.18 -33.69 -23.66
C TYR A 106 13.74 -32.80 -22.47
N SER A 107 14.58 -31.84 -22.06
CA SER A 107 14.17 -30.79 -21.13
C SER A 107 13.59 -29.59 -21.87
N ASN A 108 12.78 -28.80 -21.17
CA ASN A 108 12.28 -27.51 -21.67
C ASN A 108 13.32 -26.38 -21.53
N GLU A 109 14.58 -26.69 -21.20
CA GLU A 109 15.64 -25.70 -21.05
C GLU A 109 15.97 -25.06 -22.41
N ASN A 110 15.86 -23.73 -22.52
CA ASN A 110 16.04 -22.94 -23.76
C ASN A 110 14.93 -23.10 -24.81
N ARG A 111 13.73 -23.54 -24.41
CA ARG A 111 12.54 -23.56 -25.26
C ARG A 111 11.52 -22.52 -24.80
N VAL A 112 11.11 -21.64 -25.71
CA VAL A 112 10.15 -20.55 -25.49
C VAL A 112 8.90 -20.76 -26.36
N TYR A 113 9.10 -21.11 -27.62
CA TYR A 113 8.03 -21.29 -28.61
C TYR A 113 7.66 -22.76 -28.84
N SER A 114 8.41 -23.69 -28.25
CA SER A 114 8.16 -25.12 -28.33
C SER A 114 8.19 -25.81 -26.96
N LYS A 115 7.67 -27.03 -26.88
CA LYS A 115 7.87 -27.96 -25.76
C LYS A 115 8.66 -29.16 -26.25
N ALA A 116 9.56 -29.63 -25.37
CA ALA A 116 10.35 -30.81 -25.65
C ALA A 116 9.44 -32.03 -25.91
N PRO A 117 9.91 -33.02 -26.70
CA PRO A 117 9.15 -34.23 -26.89
C PRO A 117 8.99 -35.02 -25.59
N LEU A 118 7.95 -35.84 -25.50
CA LEU A 118 7.58 -36.52 -24.24
C LEU A 118 8.51 -37.67 -23.86
N SER A 119 9.16 -38.32 -24.82
CA SER A 119 10.02 -39.48 -24.55
C SER A 119 10.95 -39.79 -25.72
N LYS A 120 11.92 -40.69 -25.54
CA LYS A 120 12.82 -41.11 -26.62
C LYS A 120 12.11 -41.75 -27.82
N GLU A 121 10.92 -42.30 -27.62
CA GLU A 121 10.08 -42.91 -28.66
C GLU A 121 9.15 -41.90 -29.33
N ASN A 122 8.98 -40.71 -28.72
CA ASN A 122 8.14 -39.64 -29.23
C ASN A 122 9.04 -38.49 -29.72
N HIS A 123 9.05 -38.23 -31.02
CA HIS A 123 9.90 -37.20 -31.63
C HIS A 123 9.16 -35.89 -31.91
N ASN A 124 7.95 -35.74 -31.36
CA ASN A 124 7.09 -34.60 -31.60
C ASN A 124 7.45 -33.48 -30.64
N VAL A 125 8.02 -32.42 -31.19
CA VAL A 125 8.25 -31.15 -30.50
C VAL A 125 6.98 -30.30 -30.66
N SER A 126 6.26 -30.07 -29.57
CA SER A 126 4.99 -29.33 -29.63
C SER A 126 5.20 -27.84 -29.81
N ILE A 127 4.48 -27.21 -30.73
CA ILE A 127 4.49 -25.76 -30.86
C ILE A 127 3.57 -25.15 -29.80
N VAL A 128 4.06 -24.14 -29.09
CA VAL A 128 3.32 -23.45 -28.03
C VAL A 128 2.68 -22.19 -28.60
N PHE A 129 1.35 -22.20 -28.68
CA PHE A 129 0.57 -21.03 -29.05
C PHE A 129 0.23 -20.17 -27.82
N SER A 130 0.12 -18.86 -28.01
CA SER A 130 -0.61 -18.00 -27.10
C SER A 130 -2.11 -18.20 -27.27
N SER A 131 -2.92 -17.71 -26.34
CA SER A 131 -4.38 -17.78 -26.44
C SER A 131 -4.91 -17.15 -27.73
N LYS A 132 -4.29 -16.06 -28.20
CA LYS A 132 -4.63 -15.42 -29.49
C LYS A 132 -4.34 -16.33 -30.67
N GLU A 133 -3.15 -16.92 -30.70
CA GLU A 133 -2.72 -17.76 -31.81
C GLU A 133 -3.52 -19.07 -31.86
N GLU A 134 -3.83 -19.64 -30.69
CA GLU A 134 -4.68 -20.83 -30.57
C GLU A 134 -6.11 -20.53 -31.06
N TYR A 135 -6.65 -19.37 -30.71
CA TYR A 135 -7.96 -18.93 -31.19
C TYR A 135 -8.01 -18.75 -32.71
N ILE A 136 -6.99 -18.11 -33.31
CA ILE A 136 -6.85 -18.00 -34.77
C ILE A 136 -6.75 -19.39 -35.39
N PHE A 137 -5.91 -20.26 -34.83
CA PHE A 137 -5.66 -21.60 -35.35
C PHE A 137 -6.92 -22.48 -35.31
N ASN A 138 -7.73 -22.39 -34.27
CA ASN A 138 -8.97 -23.15 -34.14
C ASN A 138 -10.08 -22.64 -35.07
N ASN A 139 -9.99 -21.40 -35.56
CA ASN A 139 -11.00 -20.75 -36.39
C ASN A 139 -10.57 -20.55 -37.85
N LEU A 140 -9.48 -21.17 -38.34
CA LEU A 140 -8.92 -20.92 -39.68
C LEU A 140 -9.95 -21.02 -40.82
N SER A 141 -10.95 -21.89 -40.72
CA SER A 141 -12.00 -22.03 -41.75
C SER A 141 -12.93 -20.82 -41.86
N LEU A 142 -13.01 -20.02 -40.81
CA LEU A 142 -13.86 -18.82 -40.72
C LEU A 142 -13.06 -17.53 -40.93
N ILE A 143 -11.74 -17.60 -41.16
CA ILE A 143 -10.87 -16.43 -41.31
C ILE A 143 -10.58 -16.18 -42.80
N THR A 144 -10.57 -14.92 -43.19
CA THR A 144 -10.09 -14.41 -44.48
C THR A 144 -9.09 -13.27 -44.26
N THR A 145 -8.17 -13.10 -45.20
CA THR A 145 -7.32 -11.90 -45.31
C THR A 145 -7.76 -10.98 -46.45
N ASP A 146 -8.80 -11.39 -47.20
CA ASP A 146 -9.42 -10.66 -48.30
C ASP A 146 -10.69 -9.96 -47.80
N ASP A 147 -10.69 -8.62 -47.89
CA ASP A 147 -11.77 -7.75 -47.44
C ASP A 147 -13.07 -7.90 -48.27
N THR A 148 -12.98 -8.48 -49.47
CA THR A 148 -14.15 -8.73 -50.33
C THR A 148 -14.96 -9.96 -49.90
N LEU A 149 -14.40 -10.81 -49.02
CA LEU A 149 -14.99 -12.09 -48.59
C LEU A 149 -15.41 -12.12 -47.12
N ILE A 150 -15.61 -10.96 -46.49
CA ILE A 150 -15.75 -10.81 -45.03
C ILE A 150 -17.11 -11.26 -44.44
N LYS A 151 -18.14 -11.42 -45.26
CA LYS A 151 -19.49 -11.76 -44.75
C LYS A 151 -19.50 -13.08 -44.00
N ASN A 152 -19.97 -13.06 -42.74
CA ASN A 152 -19.94 -14.19 -41.80
C ASN A 152 -18.55 -14.81 -41.60
N LYS A 153 -17.53 -13.96 -41.59
CA LYS A 153 -16.14 -14.37 -41.42
C LYS A 153 -15.39 -13.37 -40.56
N TYR A 154 -14.26 -13.84 -40.05
CA TYR A 154 -13.24 -12.97 -39.51
C TYR A 154 -12.39 -12.40 -40.65
N LEU A 155 -12.16 -11.10 -40.64
CA LEU A 155 -11.04 -10.49 -41.33
C LEU A 155 -9.83 -10.45 -40.39
N LEU A 156 -8.71 -11.02 -40.81
CA LEU A 156 -7.42 -10.85 -40.13
C LEU A 156 -6.68 -9.67 -40.77
N ASP A 157 -6.50 -8.58 -40.01
CA ASP A 157 -5.85 -7.38 -40.50
C ASP A 157 -4.31 -7.51 -40.57
N ASP A 158 -3.64 -6.49 -41.11
CA ASP A 158 -2.18 -6.45 -41.26
C ASP A 158 -1.41 -6.30 -39.93
N LYS A 159 -2.11 -5.93 -38.85
CA LYS A 159 -1.61 -5.86 -37.46
C LYS A 159 -1.87 -7.15 -36.69
N GLY A 160 -2.59 -8.11 -37.28
CA GLY A 160 -2.94 -9.39 -36.69
C GLY A 160 -4.14 -9.34 -35.75
N VAL A 161 -5.03 -8.35 -35.86
CA VAL A 161 -6.31 -8.27 -35.14
C VAL A 161 -7.39 -9.01 -35.95
N LEU A 162 -8.22 -9.78 -35.27
CA LEU A 162 -9.37 -10.45 -35.89
C LEU A 162 -10.62 -9.59 -35.74
N HIS A 163 -11.31 -9.33 -36.85
CA HIS A 163 -12.56 -8.57 -36.88
C HIS A 163 -13.69 -9.47 -37.38
N TRP A 164 -14.73 -9.70 -36.57
CA TRP A 164 -15.90 -10.48 -36.99
C TRP A 164 -16.93 -9.59 -37.68
N TYR A 165 -17.39 -10.02 -38.86
CA TYR A 165 -18.41 -9.35 -39.66
C TYR A 165 -19.65 -10.22 -39.84
N ASP A 166 -20.81 -9.57 -39.86
CA ASP A 166 -22.10 -10.23 -40.09
C ASP A 166 -22.40 -10.49 -41.60
N ASP A 167 -23.58 -11.01 -41.92
CA ASP A 167 -24.08 -11.22 -43.29
C ASP A 167 -24.14 -9.93 -44.13
N ASN A 168 -24.30 -8.78 -43.48
CA ASN A 168 -24.41 -7.47 -44.12
C ASN A 168 -23.04 -6.85 -44.41
N GLY A 169 -22.00 -7.30 -43.71
CA GLY A 169 -20.65 -6.75 -43.79
C GLY A 169 -20.38 -5.69 -42.72
N ASP A 170 -21.19 -5.64 -41.66
CA ASP A 170 -20.99 -4.77 -40.51
C ASP A 170 -20.09 -5.46 -39.48
N ILE A 171 -19.15 -4.70 -38.92
CA ILE A 171 -18.26 -5.20 -37.87
C ILE A 171 -19.03 -5.32 -36.55
N LEU A 172 -18.93 -6.47 -35.89
CA LEU A 172 -19.64 -6.74 -34.63
C LEU A 172 -18.68 -6.71 -33.43
N TYR A 173 -17.52 -7.36 -33.55
CA TYR A 173 -16.47 -7.29 -32.53
C TYR A 173 -15.08 -7.55 -33.12
N SER A 174 -14.06 -7.12 -32.37
CA SER A 174 -12.66 -7.38 -32.64
C SER A 174 -12.04 -8.20 -31.52
N PHE A 175 -11.08 -9.07 -31.85
CA PHE A 175 -10.34 -9.87 -30.90
C PHE A 175 -8.82 -9.70 -31.07
N ASP A 176 -8.17 -9.28 -29.99
CA ASP A 176 -6.71 -9.20 -29.85
C ASP A 176 -6.31 -9.42 -28.39
N GLU A 177 -6.38 -10.69 -27.93
CA GLU A 177 -6.28 -11.13 -26.52
C GLU A 177 -7.43 -10.63 -25.62
N LYS A 178 -7.98 -9.45 -25.94
CA LYS A 178 -9.17 -8.81 -25.40
C LYS A 178 -10.24 -8.74 -26.47
N ILE A 179 -11.50 -8.67 -26.08
CA ILE A 179 -12.63 -8.48 -27.00
C ILE A 179 -13.06 -7.01 -26.96
N ILE A 180 -13.18 -6.39 -28.12
CA ILE A 180 -13.79 -5.07 -28.29
C ILE A 180 -15.10 -5.28 -29.05
N VAL A 181 -16.22 -4.94 -28.43
CA VAL A 181 -17.56 -5.10 -29.00
C VAL A 181 -18.05 -3.75 -29.51
N TYR A 182 -18.56 -3.71 -30.74
CA TYR A 182 -19.08 -2.49 -31.36
C TYR A 182 -20.58 -2.35 -31.11
N PRO A 183 -21.13 -1.10 -31.20
CA PRO A 183 -22.54 -0.86 -30.90
C PRO A 183 -23.51 -1.73 -31.72
N THR A 184 -23.13 -2.06 -32.94
CA THR A 184 -23.85 -2.95 -33.89
C THR A 184 -24.12 -4.34 -33.34
N ALA A 185 -23.33 -4.83 -32.39
CA ALA A 185 -23.48 -6.16 -31.82
C ALA A 185 -24.48 -6.24 -30.66
N ASN A 186 -25.03 -5.09 -30.22
CA ASN A 186 -26.03 -4.99 -29.14
C ASN A 186 -25.68 -5.87 -27.92
N MET A 187 -24.49 -5.69 -27.35
CA MET A 187 -23.93 -6.64 -26.36
C MET A 187 -24.83 -6.88 -25.14
N ILE A 188 -25.54 -5.84 -24.67
CA ILE A 188 -26.24 -5.84 -23.38
C ILE A 188 -27.73 -5.56 -23.56
N ASP A 189 -28.57 -6.33 -22.86
CA ASP A 189 -29.98 -6.03 -22.63
C ASP A 189 -30.29 -6.13 -21.12
N ASN A 190 -30.84 -5.07 -20.53
CA ASN A 190 -31.20 -4.98 -19.12
C ASN A 190 -30.10 -5.45 -18.13
N GLY A 191 -28.83 -5.15 -18.44
CA GLY A 191 -27.69 -5.47 -17.57
C GLY A 191 -27.15 -6.90 -17.68
N SER A 192 -27.62 -7.69 -18.65
CA SER A 192 -27.11 -9.04 -18.97
C SER A 192 -26.67 -9.13 -20.43
N ILE A 193 -25.89 -10.15 -20.81
CA ILE A 193 -25.57 -10.42 -22.22
C ILE A 193 -26.87 -10.61 -23.00
N SER A 194 -27.05 -9.85 -24.08
CA SER A 194 -28.23 -9.95 -24.95
C SER A 194 -28.29 -11.30 -25.68
N SER A 195 -29.50 -11.73 -26.03
CA SER A 195 -29.70 -12.93 -26.86
C SER A 195 -29.07 -12.79 -28.25
N GLU A 196 -29.03 -11.57 -28.78
CA GLU A 196 -28.42 -11.24 -30.07
C GLU A 196 -26.91 -11.48 -30.03
N PHE A 197 -26.22 -10.98 -29.00
CA PHE A 197 -24.79 -11.18 -28.84
C PHE A 197 -24.43 -12.65 -28.59
N LYS A 198 -25.26 -13.41 -27.87
CA LYS A 198 -25.08 -14.86 -27.72
C LYS A 198 -25.12 -15.57 -29.07
N ASN A 199 -26.09 -15.25 -29.93
CA ASN A 199 -26.17 -15.83 -31.26
C ASN A 199 -24.96 -15.43 -32.14
N ILE A 200 -24.47 -14.21 -32.02
CA ILE A 200 -23.25 -13.75 -32.70
C ILE A 200 -22.05 -14.63 -32.30
N LEU A 201 -21.87 -14.85 -31.00
CA LEU A 201 -20.79 -15.67 -30.46
C LEU A 201 -20.90 -17.13 -30.92
N ASP A 202 -22.11 -17.70 -30.90
CA ASP A 202 -22.37 -19.07 -31.37
C ASP A 202 -22.07 -19.23 -32.86
N ASN A 203 -22.52 -18.29 -33.70
CA ASN A 203 -22.24 -18.29 -35.14
C ASN A 203 -20.75 -18.15 -35.46
N ALA A 204 -20.02 -17.43 -34.61
CA ALA A 204 -18.59 -17.19 -34.74
C ALA A 204 -17.73 -18.27 -34.04
N ASN A 205 -18.34 -19.38 -33.56
CA ASN A 205 -17.70 -20.43 -32.76
C ASN A 205 -16.86 -19.89 -31.59
N THR A 206 -17.33 -18.82 -30.97
CA THR A 206 -16.62 -18.11 -29.91
C THR A 206 -17.30 -18.33 -28.57
N SER A 207 -16.52 -18.72 -27.57
CA SER A 207 -16.99 -18.79 -26.20
C SER A 207 -16.25 -17.76 -25.34
N LEU A 208 -17.00 -17.07 -24.50
CA LEU A 208 -16.42 -16.17 -23.50
C LEU A 208 -15.96 -17.00 -22.30
N SER A 209 -14.69 -16.88 -21.94
CA SER A 209 -14.14 -17.56 -20.76
C SER A 209 -14.42 -16.76 -19.49
N PRO A 210 -14.69 -17.40 -18.33
CA PRO A 210 -14.72 -16.70 -17.05
C PRO A 210 -13.40 -15.95 -16.81
N GLY A 211 -13.48 -14.70 -16.35
CA GLY A 211 -12.37 -13.77 -16.18
C GLY A 211 -11.99 -12.96 -17.44
N GLN A 212 -12.62 -13.22 -18.60
CA GLN A 212 -12.28 -12.51 -19.84
C GLN A 212 -12.75 -11.04 -19.80
N GLN A 213 -11.82 -10.13 -20.12
CA GLN A 213 -12.10 -8.70 -20.28
C GLN A 213 -12.77 -8.41 -21.63
N ILE A 214 -13.81 -7.58 -21.60
CA ILE A 214 -14.61 -7.19 -22.76
C ILE A 214 -14.76 -5.66 -22.72
N PHE A 215 -14.45 -4.99 -23.82
CA PHE A 215 -14.62 -3.54 -23.97
C PHE A 215 -15.82 -3.28 -24.87
N ASN A 216 -16.92 -2.80 -24.30
CA ASN A 216 -18.10 -2.42 -25.07
C ASN A 216 -18.01 -0.96 -25.50
N MET A 217 -18.07 -0.70 -26.80
CA MET A 217 -18.08 0.66 -27.31
C MET A 217 -19.49 1.25 -27.20
N GLU A 218 -19.65 2.28 -26.39
CA GLU A 218 -20.89 3.05 -26.25
C GLU A 218 -20.57 4.54 -26.43
N ASP A 219 -21.26 5.23 -27.35
CA ASP A 219 -21.06 6.67 -27.63
C ASP A 219 -19.59 7.07 -27.92
N GLY A 220 -18.81 6.16 -28.50
CA GLY A 220 -17.39 6.37 -28.80
C GLY A 220 -16.44 6.16 -27.62
N ILE A 221 -16.95 5.70 -26.47
CA ILE A 221 -16.19 5.38 -25.26
C ILE A 221 -16.17 3.86 -25.06
N ALA A 222 -14.99 3.30 -24.82
CA ALA A 222 -14.83 1.89 -24.46
C ALA A 222 -15.14 1.71 -22.97
N GLN A 223 -16.25 1.04 -22.65
CA GLN A 223 -16.60 0.65 -21.29
C GLN A 223 -16.09 -0.75 -21.00
N GLU A 224 -15.44 -0.96 -19.85
CA GLU A 224 -14.86 -2.26 -19.51
C GLU A 224 -15.88 -3.16 -18.79
N TYR A 225 -15.86 -4.45 -19.13
CA TYR A 225 -16.67 -5.51 -18.57
C TYR A 225 -15.81 -6.74 -18.31
N ILE A 226 -16.23 -7.58 -17.36
CA ILE A 226 -15.64 -8.90 -17.12
C ILE A 226 -16.71 -9.98 -17.20
N ASN A 227 -16.44 -11.03 -17.97
CA ASN A 227 -17.27 -12.24 -17.96
C ASN A 227 -17.00 -13.03 -16.67
N ILE A 228 -18.02 -13.32 -15.87
CA ILE A 228 -17.89 -14.11 -14.63
C ILE A 228 -18.37 -15.56 -14.78
N GLY A 229 -18.88 -15.95 -15.94
CA GLY A 229 -19.53 -17.23 -16.18
C GLY A 229 -20.95 -17.32 -15.59
N GLY A 230 -21.68 -18.38 -15.95
CA GLY A 230 -23.07 -18.61 -15.51
C GLY A 230 -24.12 -17.74 -16.22
N ASP A 231 -25.38 -17.81 -15.77
CA ASP A 231 -26.55 -17.20 -16.44
C ASP A 231 -26.56 -15.66 -16.42
N ILE A 232 -25.87 -15.02 -15.44
CA ILE A 232 -25.76 -13.56 -15.29
C ILE A 232 -24.70 -12.97 -16.26
N GLY A 233 -23.73 -13.78 -16.69
CA GLY A 233 -22.97 -13.62 -17.94
C GLY A 233 -21.90 -12.53 -18.05
N ILE A 234 -22.07 -11.32 -17.51
CA ILE A 234 -21.07 -10.23 -17.56
C ILE A 234 -21.31 -9.22 -16.44
N ILE A 235 -20.24 -8.60 -15.92
CA ILE A 235 -20.31 -7.48 -14.99
C ILE A 235 -19.62 -6.27 -15.62
N LYS A 236 -20.29 -5.11 -15.61
CA LYS A 236 -19.66 -3.83 -15.94
C LYS A 236 -18.60 -3.50 -14.91
N LEU A 237 -17.35 -3.38 -15.33
CA LEU A 237 -16.31 -2.73 -14.55
C LEU A 237 -16.54 -1.23 -14.74
N GLY A 238 -17.51 -0.69 -14.00
CA GLY A 238 -17.72 0.75 -13.97
C GLY A 238 -16.50 1.43 -13.34
N ASP A 239 -16.34 2.72 -13.61
CA ASP A 239 -15.54 3.68 -12.82
C ASP A 239 -15.95 3.75 -11.34
N THR A 240 -16.75 2.81 -10.85
CA THR A 240 -16.72 2.45 -9.44
C THR A 240 -15.46 1.61 -9.21
N THR A 241 -14.31 2.28 -9.12
CA THR A 241 -13.51 2.02 -7.92
C THR A 241 -14.52 1.98 -6.79
N ARG A 242 -14.65 0.86 -6.08
CA ARG A 242 -15.02 1.01 -4.68
C ARG A 242 -13.89 1.89 -4.15
N ASP A 243 -14.08 3.20 -4.21
CA ASP A 243 -13.22 4.14 -3.53
C ASP A 243 -13.55 3.88 -2.06
N ILE A 244 -12.79 2.96 -1.48
CA ILE A 244 -12.96 2.57 -0.08
C ILE A 244 -12.36 3.67 0.83
N GLY A 245 -12.16 4.87 0.29
CA GLY A 245 -11.39 5.95 0.88
C GLY A 245 -9.96 5.96 0.35
N GLU A 246 -9.34 7.13 0.48
CA GLU A 246 -7.94 7.36 0.16
C GLU A 246 -7.03 6.46 1.01
N THR A 247 -5.84 6.13 0.49
CA THR A 247 -4.84 5.46 1.32
C THR A 247 -4.33 6.48 2.35
N ILE A 248 -4.44 6.13 3.63
CA ILE A 248 -3.99 7.01 4.72
C ILE A 248 -2.79 6.37 5.39
N ILE A 249 -1.77 7.15 5.72
CA ILE A 249 -0.67 6.72 6.56
C ILE A 249 -0.57 7.64 7.79
N GLN A 250 -0.44 7.04 8.97
CA GLN A 250 -0.24 7.76 10.22
C GLN A 250 1.13 7.40 10.77
N PHE A 251 1.96 8.42 10.98
CA PHE A 251 3.17 8.31 11.78
C PHE A 251 2.95 8.95 13.13
N THR A 252 3.20 8.20 14.20
CA THR A 252 3.23 8.77 15.54
C THR A 252 4.53 8.41 16.21
N ARG A 253 4.91 9.19 17.24
CA ARG A 253 6.03 8.84 18.14
C ARG A 253 5.80 7.51 18.87
N ARG A 254 4.64 6.88 18.74
CA ARG A 254 4.20 5.80 19.63
C ARG A 254 3.51 4.67 18.86
N ALA A 255 3.73 4.62 17.54
CA ALA A 255 3.43 3.55 16.56
C ALA A 255 3.13 4.18 15.19
N GLY A 256 2.91 3.35 14.18
CA GLY A 256 2.32 3.76 12.92
C GLY A 256 1.24 2.80 12.44
N GLY A 257 0.45 3.29 11.51
CA GLY A 257 -0.51 2.48 10.79
C GLY A 257 -0.79 3.04 9.41
N MET A 258 -1.52 2.29 8.60
CA MET A 258 -2.05 2.76 7.33
C MET A 258 -3.38 2.10 7.00
N ILE A 259 -4.14 2.73 6.11
CA ILE A 259 -5.27 2.11 5.41
C ILE A 259 -4.85 1.83 3.97
N VAL A 260 -5.01 0.58 3.52
CA VAL A 260 -4.87 0.21 2.10
C VAL A 260 -6.14 -0.53 1.69
N ASN A 261 -6.84 -0.03 0.67
CA ASN A 261 -8.09 -0.62 0.17
C ASN A 261 -9.13 -0.87 1.29
N GLY A 262 -9.25 0.11 2.19
CA GLY A 262 -10.10 0.09 3.38
C GLY A 262 -9.72 -0.93 4.46
N ASP A 263 -8.54 -1.53 4.40
CA ASP A 263 -8.03 -2.40 5.47
C ASP A 263 -6.97 -1.67 6.28
N ILE A 264 -7.07 -1.73 7.62
CA ILE A 264 -6.08 -1.12 8.52
C ILE A 264 -4.92 -2.08 8.70
N TYR A 265 -3.70 -1.57 8.55
CA TYR A 265 -2.45 -2.25 8.87
C TYR A 265 -1.71 -1.45 9.93
N THR A 266 -1.21 -2.11 10.98
CA THR A 266 -0.46 -1.48 12.06
C THR A 266 0.85 -2.21 12.32
N TRP A 267 1.78 -1.52 12.97
CA TRP A 267 3.08 -2.05 13.38
C TRP A 267 3.52 -1.39 14.68
N GLY A 268 4.64 -1.86 15.22
CA GLY A 268 5.25 -1.31 16.42
C GLY A 268 5.00 -2.15 17.67
N ASN A 269 5.03 -1.50 18.82
CA ASN A 269 5.03 -2.15 20.12
C ASN A 269 3.62 -2.67 20.46
N ASN A 270 3.43 -3.99 20.62
CA ASN A 270 2.10 -4.59 20.87
C ASN A 270 1.53 -4.32 22.29
N ALA A 271 2.08 -3.36 23.02
CA ALA A 271 1.43 -2.79 24.20
C ALA A 271 -0.02 -2.40 23.89
N ASN A 272 -0.93 -2.75 24.80
CA ASN A 272 -2.38 -2.57 24.64
C ASN A 272 -2.97 -3.11 23.32
N GLN A 273 -2.30 -4.08 22.69
CA GLN A 273 -2.82 -4.78 21.50
C GLN A 273 -3.04 -3.87 20.30
N ILE A 274 -2.24 -2.82 20.15
CA ILE A 274 -2.28 -1.94 18.97
C ILE A 274 -2.11 -2.74 17.65
N VAL A 275 -1.33 -3.83 17.67
CA VAL A 275 -1.10 -4.71 16.51
C VAL A 275 -2.09 -5.89 16.47
N GLY A 276 -2.83 -6.16 17.56
CA GLY A 276 -3.84 -7.23 17.62
C GLY A 276 -3.26 -8.65 17.57
N LEU A 277 -2.05 -8.88 18.11
CA LEU A 277 -1.34 -10.16 18.07
C LEU A 277 -1.56 -11.08 19.29
N GLY A 278 -2.47 -10.76 20.19
CA GLY A 278 -2.84 -11.70 21.24
C GLY A 278 -1.98 -11.58 22.49
N THR A 279 -1.45 -12.69 23.00
CA THR A 279 -0.66 -12.65 24.25
C THR A 279 0.76 -12.12 23.99
N ASN A 280 1.25 -11.25 24.88
CA ASN A 280 2.62 -10.70 24.82
C ASN A 280 3.67 -11.70 25.36
N ASN A 281 3.61 -12.96 24.92
CA ASN A 281 4.50 -14.01 25.38
C ASN A 281 5.76 -14.09 24.51
N PHE A 282 6.93 -14.13 25.14
CA PHE A 282 8.22 -14.30 24.46
C PHE A 282 8.67 -15.76 24.54
N THR A 283 9.33 -16.25 23.48
CA THR A 283 9.90 -17.61 23.42
C THR A 283 11.29 -17.70 24.08
N GLY A 284 11.95 -16.57 24.36
CA GLY A 284 13.32 -16.48 24.87
C GLY A 284 13.46 -16.03 26.33
N SER A 285 13.28 -16.95 27.27
CA SER A 285 13.68 -16.87 28.70
C SER A 285 12.89 -15.96 29.66
N SER A 286 13.02 -16.33 30.93
CA SER A 286 12.13 -16.17 32.08
C SER A 286 11.92 -14.75 32.61
N ASP A 287 10.68 -14.51 33.05
CA ASP A 287 10.22 -13.43 33.94
C ASP A 287 10.72 -12.02 33.63
N SER A 288 9.94 -11.29 32.82
CA SER A 288 9.96 -9.83 32.89
C SER A 288 8.56 -9.28 32.67
N TYR A 289 7.93 -8.86 33.77
CA TYR A 289 6.57 -8.30 33.87
C TYR A 289 6.29 -7.07 32.97
N TYR A 290 7.26 -6.61 32.17
CA TYR A 290 7.24 -5.29 31.50
C TYR A 290 7.76 -5.29 30.06
N LYS A 291 7.86 -6.44 29.39
CA LYS A 291 8.26 -6.50 27.97
C LYS A 291 7.07 -6.65 27.03
N TYR A 292 7.14 -5.97 25.89
CA TYR A 292 6.16 -6.05 24.81
C TYR A 292 6.85 -6.38 23.49
N PRO A 293 6.31 -7.30 22.67
CA PRO A 293 6.89 -7.60 21.38
C PRO A 293 6.75 -6.36 20.48
N VAL A 294 7.83 -5.99 19.79
CA VAL A 294 7.82 -4.89 18.83
C VAL A 294 7.84 -5.48 17.44
N ILE A 295 6.76 -5.27 16.73
CA ILE A 295 6.52 -5.82 15.40
C ILE A 295 7.03 -4.82 14.38
N THR A 296 7.99 -5.22 13.58
CA THR A 296 8.61 -4.36 12.57
C THR A 296 7.85 -4.40 11.24
N GLY A 297 7.07 -5.46 11.00
CA GLY A 297 6.26 -5.63 9.80
C GLY A 297 4.81 -5.14 9.94
N LEU A 298 4.14 -5.00 8.79
CA LEU A 298 2.72 -4.66 8.72
C LEU A 298 1.84 -5.84 9.11
N ILE A 299 0.97 -5.62 10.09
CA ILE A 299 -0.05 -6.58 10.49
C ILE A 299 -1.42 -5.97 10.22
N ARG A 300 -2.27 -6.70 9.49
CA ARG A 300 -3.66 -6.28 9.26
C ARG A 300 -4.44 -6.39 10.57
N ALA A 301 -5.13 -5.32 10.96
CA ALA A 301 -6.08 -5.33 12.07
C ALA A 301 -7.30 -6.19 11.71
N LYS A 302 -7.73 -7.03 12.67
CA LYS A 302 -8.88 -7.92 12.49
C LYS A 302 -10.12 -7.21 13.01
N ALA A 303 -11.23 -7.21 12.27
CA ALA A 303 -12.47 -6.56 12.70
C ALA A 303 -13.63 -7.56 12.72
N LYS A 304 -14.50 -7.47 13.74
CA LYS A 304 -15.69 -8.32 13.87
C LYS A 304 -16.71 -7.97 12.78
N THR A 305 -17.33 -8.97 12.15
CA THR A 305 -18.22 -8.75 11.00
C THR A 305 -19.69 -8.61 11.37
N TYR A 306 -20.09 -9.03 12.57
CA TYR A 306 -21.50 -9.03 13.03
C TYR A 306 -22.44 -9.86 12.14
N ASN A 307 -21.86 -10.72 11.30
CA ASN A 307 -22.57 -11.66 10.46
C ASN A 307 -22.34 -13.06 11.04
N SER A 308 -23.39 -13.66 11.60
CA SER A 308 -23.35 -14.95 12.29
C SER A 308 -22.80 -16.10 11.44
N ASP A 309 -22.94 -16.04 10.12
CA ASP A 309 -22.48 -17.10 9.21
C ASP A 309 -20.96 -17.04 8.92
N ILE A 310 -20.34 -15.90 9.25
CA ILE A 310 -18.94 -15.55 8.95
C ILE A 310 -18.11 -15.46 10.24
N ASP A 311 -18.71 -14.96 11.31
CA ASP A 311 -18.04 -14.60 12.57
C ASP A 311 -17.40 -15.80 13.31
N ASP A 312 -17.83 -17.04 13.03
CA ASP A 312 -17.30 -18.28 13.62
C ASP A 312 -16.12 -18.90 12.84
N LYS A 313 -15.77 -18.32 11.67
CA LYS A 313 -14.82 -18.95 10.72
C LYS A 313 -13.44 -18.29 10.65
N ASN A 314 -13.09 -17.37 11.56
CA ASN A 314 -11.79 -16.66 11.55
C ASN A 314 -11.44 -16.05 10.15
N TYR A 315 -12.38 -15.36 9.52
CA TYR A 315 -12.20 -14.81 8.16
C TYR A 315 -11.52 -13.44 8.17
N PHE A 316 -10.19 -13.42 8.06
CA PHE A 316 -9.40 -12.18 7.96
C PHE A 316 -9.35 -11.56 6.54
N SER A 317 -9.88 -12.28 5.54
CA SER A 317 -9.83 -11.91 4.12
C SER A 317 -11.21 -11.87 3.43
N SER A 318 -12.32 -11.91 4.19
CA SER A 318 -13.67 -11.86 3.60
C SER A 318 -13.94 -10.53 2.90
N PRO A 319 -14.53 -10.50 1.68
CA PRO A 319 -14.95 -9.26 1.04
C PRO A 319 -16.08 -8.54 1.78
N LEU A 320 -16.73 -9.22 2.73
CA LEU A 320 -17.82 -8.68 3.56
C LEU A 320 -17.34 -8.09 4.90
N ARG A 321 -16.03 -8.00 5.10
CA ARG A 321 -15.46 -7.36 6.31
C ARG A 321 -15.70 -5.85 6.30
N PRO A 322 -15.78 -5.21 7.48
CA PRO A 322 -15.82 -3.75 7.58
C PRO A 322 -14.65 -3.12 6.83
N LYS A 323 -14.97 -2.01 6.17
CA LYS A 323 -14.03 -1.24 5.37
C LYS A 323 -13.87 0.14 5.95
N PHE A 324 -12.63 0.60 6.11
CA PHE A 324 -12.26 1.77 6.88
C PHE A 324 -11.83 2.94 6.00
N VAL A 325 -12.24 4.16 6.38
CA VAL A 325 -11.90 5.43 5.70
C VAL A 325 -11.04 6.33 6.58
N ASP A 326 -10.97 6.07 7.88
CA ASP A 326 -10.07 6.75 8.81
C ASP A 326 -9.65 5.80 9.94
N PHE A 327 -8.52 6.05 10.59
CA PHE A 327 -8.08 5.28 11.74
C PHE A 327 -7.17 6.09 12.67
N PHE A 328 -7.04 5.64 13.90
CA PHE A 328 -6.08 6.17 14.86
C PHE A 328 -5.42 5.02 15.60
N SER A 329 -4.09 5.03 15.67
CA SER A 329 -3.32 3.94 16.26
C SER A 329 -2.17 4.46 17.12
N THR A 330 -2.16 4.09 18.40
CA THR A 330 -1.03 4.36 19.31
C THR A 330 -0.95 3.29 20.40
N VAL A 331 0.25 3.06 20.96
CA VAL A 331 0.45 2.11 22.07
C VAL A 331 -0.39 2.37 23.32
N TYR A 332 -0.90 3.59 23.52
CA TYR A 332 -1.74 3.92 24.68
C TYR A 332 -3.24 3.72 24.43
N HIS A 333 -3.67 3.78 23.17
CA HIS A 333 -5.08 3.80 22.78
C HIS A 333 -5.46 2.62 21.88
N SER A 334 -4.56 1.63 21.71
CA SER A 334 -4.72 0.58 20.71
C SER A 334 -5.00 1.18 19.32
N THR A 335 -5.75 0.44 18.50
CA THR A 335 -6.18 0.84 17.17
C THR A 335 -7.69 0.98 17.13
N CYS A 336 -8.16 2.08 16.55
CA CYS A 336 -9.54 2.28 16.20
C CYS A 336 -9.66 2.73 14.74
N GLY A 337 -10.74 2.35 14.07
CA GLY A 337 -11.05 2.70 12.69
C GLY A 337 -12.48 3.21 12.53
N VAL A 338 -12.68 4.13 11.59
CA VAL A 338 -13.98 4.62 11.13
C VAL A 338 -14.32 3.92 9.81
N THR A 339 -15.47 3.28 9.71
CA THR A 339 -15.88 2.59 8.47
C THR A 339 -16.40 3.56 7.41
N VAL A 340 -16.57 3.07 6.18
CA VAL A 340 -17.27 3.78 5.09
C VAL A 340 -18.68 4.24 5.48
N GLU A 341 -19.33 3.54 6.41
CA GLU A 341 -20.66 3.88 6.97
C GLU A 341 -20.56 4.83 8.18
N GLY A 342 -19.34 5.22 8.58
CA GLY A 342 -19.09 6.04 9.78
C GLY A 342 -19.18 5.29 11.10
N ALA A 343 -19.28 3.97 11.10
CA ALA A 343 -19.22 3.19 12.34
C ALA A 343 -17.79 3.15 12.89
N ILE A 344 -17.62 3.33 14.20
CA ILE A 344 -16.31 3.23 14.85
C ILE A 344 -16.08 1.79 15.32
N TYR A 345 -14.93 1.22 14.97
CA TYR A 345 -14.45 -0.06 15.49
C TYR A 345 -13.15 0.13 16.25
N CYS A 346 -13.04 -0.45 17.44
CA CYS A 346 -11.88 -0.29 18.32
C CYS A 346 -11.42 -1.63 18.90
N GLY A 347 -10.09 -1.79 19.04
CA GLY A 347 -9.46 -2.95 19.67
C GLY A 347 -9.09 -2.70 21.13
N GLY A 348 -8.51 -3.71 21.78
CA GLY A 348 -7.80 -3.54 23.07
C GLY A 348 -8.53 -4.01 24.34
N ALA A 349 -9.19 -5.17 24.33
CA ALA A 349 -9.86 -5.75 25.51
C ALA A 349 -8.94 -6.13 26.71
N LYS A 350 -7.63 -5.83 26.65
CA LYS A 350 -6.62 -6.11 27.68
C LYS A 350 -5.69 -4.92 27.96
N GLY A 351 -6.19 -3.68 27.87
CA GLY A 351 -5.40 -2.56 28.37
C GLY A 351 -5.21 -2.71 29.88
N SER A 352 -3.95 -2.67 30.34
CA SER A 352 -3.58 -2.97 31.73
C SER A 352 -4.09 -1.93 32.75
N ALA A 353 -4.84 -0.93 32.31
CA ALA A 353 -5.43 0.09 33.14
C ALA A 353 -6.89 0.38 32.72
N VAL A 354 -7.72 0.66 33.73
CA VAL A 354 -9.12 1.14 33.65
C VAL A 354 -9.30 2.35 32.69
N SER A 355 -8.18 2.95 32.25
CA SER A 355 -8.09 4.05 31.28
C SER A 355 -8.21 3.64 29.81
N PHE A 356 -8.05 2.37 29.40
CA PHE A 356 -8.33 1.97 28.03
C PHE A 356 -8.56 0.44 27.94
N GLY A 357 -9.68 0.02 27.36
CA GLY A 357 -10.09 -1.38 27.22
C GLY A 357 -11.39 -1.76 27.91
N ASN A 358 -11.91 -0.95 28.84
CA ASN A 358 -13.22 -1.18 29.47
C ASN A 358 -14.23 -0.02 29.46
N ASN A 359 -13.87 1.24 29.19
CA ASN A 359 -14.73 2.33 29.69
C ASN A 359 -15.20 3.42 28.72
N PHE A 360 -14.67 3.56 27.51
CA PHE A 360 -15.09 4.69 26.67
C PHE A 360 -15.07 4.37 25.19
N THR A 361 -15.17 3.10 24.84
CA THR A 361 -15.63 2.65 23.53
C THR A 361 -16.56 1.51 23.86
N HIS A 362 -17.82 1.82 24.10
CA HIS A 362 -18.81 0.81 24.45
C HIS A 362 -18.96 -0.14 23.27
N ILE A 363 -18.12 -1.15 23.18
CA ILE A 363 -18.10 -2.04 22.05
C ILE A 363 -19.09 -3.17 22.27
N VAL A 364 -19.76 -3.60 21.20
CA VAL A 364 -20.85 -4.58 21.28
C VAL A 364 -20.52 -5.90 20.60
N ASN A 365 -21.09 -7.01 21.08
CA ASN A 365 -21.11 -8.30 20.41
C ASN A 365 -22.18 -8.32 19.30
N SER A 366 -22.28 -9.43 18.58
CA SER A 366 -23.26 -9.63 17.49
C SER A 366 -24.73 -9.45 17.93
N ASP A 367 -25.03 -9.62 19.21
CA ASP A 367 -26.36 -9.42 19.81
C ASP A 367 -26.58 -8.00 20.38
N GLY A 368 -25.62 -7.08 20.19
CA GLY A 368 -25.68 -5.72 20.74
C GLY A 368 -25.32 -5.62 22.24
N SER A 369 -25.04 -6.75 22.91
CA SER A 369 -24.57 -6.74 24.30
C SER A 369 -23.14 -6.20 24.39
N LEU A 370 -22.78 -5.58 25.52
CA LEU A 370 -21.41 -5.12 25.73
C LEU A 370 -20.44 -6.31 25.69
N VAL A 371 -19.33 -6.12 24.99
CA VAL A 371 -18.28 -7.12 24.85
C VAL A 371 -17.61 -7.36 26.22
N ASN A 372 -17.82 -8.55 26.80
CA ASN A 372 -17.02 -9.05 27.94
C ASN A 372 -15.83 -9.89 27.45
N SER A 373 -15.37 -9.64 26.21
CA SER A 373 -14.45 -10.52 25.49
C SER A 373 -13.02 -10.39 26.02
N THR A 374 -12.41 -11.54 26.23
CA THR A 374 -10.99 -11.73 26.51
C THR A 374 -10.15 -11.89 25.23
N ASP A 375 -10.72 -11.65 24.04
CA ASP A 375 -10.06 -11.74 22.73
C ASP A 375 -9.38 -10.41 22.35
N PRO A 376 -8.09 -10.22 22.68
CA PRO A 376 -7.31 -9.02 22.38
C PRO A 376 -7.09 -8.74 20.89
N GLU A 377 -7.43 -9.66 19.98
CA GLU A 377 -6.98 -9.60 18.58
C GLU A 377 -7.95 -8.86 17.65
N MET A 378 -9.16 -8.53 18.12
CA MET A 378 -10.25 -8.02 17.29
C MET A 378 -10.60 -6.55 17.57
N LEU A 379 -10.97 -5.82 16.51
CA LEU A 379 -11.68 -4.56 16.57
C LEU A 379 -13.19 -4.81 16.63
N TYR A 380 -13.86 -4.17 17.58
CA TYR A 380 -15.29 -4.29 17.80
C TYR A 380 -15.98 -2.95 17.59
N ARG A 381 -17.21 -2.98 17.07
CA ARG A 381 -18.02 -1.79 16.78
C ARG A 381 -18.50 -1.12 18.07
N SER A 382 -18.43 0.21 18.10
CA SER A 382 -19.02 1.09 19.12
C SER A 382 -20.55 1.00 19.15
N ARG A 383 -21.14 1.11 20.34
CA ARG A 383 -22.61 1.16 20.55
C ARG A 383 -23.21 2.50 20.17
N TYR A 384 -22.39 3.57 20.23
CA TYR A 384 -22.87 4.93 19.99
C TYR A 384 -22.65 5.31 18.53
N PHE A 385 -21.41 5.25 18.07
CA PHE A 385 -21.04 5.49 16.67
C PHE A 385 -21.15 4.18 15.88
N ASP A 386 -22.39 3.77 15.61
CA ASP A 386 -22.71 2.52 14.93
C ASP A 386 -22.93 2.69 13.41
N GLY A 387 -22.89 3.93 12.90
CA GLY A 387 -23.14 4.25 11.49
C GLY A 387 -24.62 4.24 11.08
N SER A 388 -25.55 4.15 12.04
CA SER A 388 -26.98 4.03 11.74
C SER A 388 -27.64 5.34 11.30
N THR A 389 -27.12 6.47 11.75
CA THR A 389 -27.58 7.84 11.44
C THR A 389 -26.38 8.76 11.29
N THR A 390 -26.53 9.93 10.66
CA THR A 390 -25.41 10.86 10.38
C THR A 390 -24.74 11.41 11.65
N ASP A 391 -25.50 11.67 12.71
CA ASP A 391 -25.01 12.09 14.03
C ASP A 391 -24.30 10.97 14.81
N LYS A 392 -24.56 9.71 14.41
CA LYS A 392 -23.90 8.49 14.89
C LYS A 392 -22.90 7.92 13.88
N SER A 393 -22.61 8.68 12.83
CA SER A 393 -21.63 8.32 11.82
C SER A 393 -20.43 9.24 12.01
N ALA A 394 -19.29 8.66 12.38
CA ALA A 394 -18.03 9.38 12.45
C ALA A 394 -17.45 9.61 11.04
N LYS A 395 -16.75 10.73 10.89
CA LYS A 395 -15.95 11.09 9.72
C LYS A 395 -14.46 10.94 10.03
N LYS A 396 -14.03 11.42 11.21
CA LYS A 396 -12.62 11.42 11.62
C LYS A 396 -12.49 11.26 13.12
N MET A 397 -11.41 10.64 13.57
CA MET A 397 -11.12 10.50 15.00
C MET A 397 -9.63 10.55 15.33
N PHE A 398 -9.33 11.00 16.54
CA PHE A 398 -8.02 10.81 17.15
C PHE A 398 -8.14 10.81 18.68
N ALA A 399 -7.09 10.37 19.35
CA ALA A 399 -7.02 10.42 20.81
C ALA A 399 -5.81 11.20 21.31
N ASN A 400 -6.00 11.86 22.44
CA ASN A 400 -4.93 12.47 23.20
C ASN A 400 -5.08 12.13 24.68
N ASN A 401 -4.04 11.54 25.26
CA ASN A 401 -4.02 10.99 26.63
C ASN A 401 -5.07 9.91 26.91
N GLN A 402 -6.26 10.27 27.37
CA GLN A 402 -7.39 9.35 27.62
C GLN A 402 -8.70 9.89 27.05
N LEU A 403 -8.59 10.89 26.18
CA LEU A 403 -9.70 11.58 25.58
C LEU A 403 -9.69 11.33 24.07
N TRP A 404 -10.81 10.86 23.56
CA TRP A 404 -11.11 10.77 22.14
C TRP A 404 -11.85 12.03 21.69
N LEU A 405 -11.46 12.55 20.54
CA LEU A 405 -12.22 13.53 19.78
C LEU A 405 -12.66 12.89 18.48
N ILE A 406 -13.96 13.01 18.22
CA ILE A 406 -14.64 12.34 17.10
C ILE A 406 -15.45 13.41 16.37
N LEU A 407 -15.15 13.59 15.09
CA LEU A 407 -15.94 14.44 14.20
C LEU A 407 -17.02 13.56 13.56
N SER A 408 -18.30 13.93 13.70
CA SER A 408 -19.41 13.27 13.00
C SER A 408 -19.52 13.73 11.54
N GLN A 409 -20.26 12.99 10.72
CA GLN A 409 -20.56 13.38 9.34
C GLN A 409 -21.43 14.66 9.26
N ASP A 410 -22.19 14.96 10.31
CA ASP A 410 -22.97 16.21 10.44
C ASP A 410 -22.11 17.44 10.82
N GLY A 411 -20.81 17.23 11.07
CA GLY A 411 -19.87 18.28 11.44
C GLY A 411 -19.84 18.62 12.92
N ASP A 412 -20.44 17.78 13.78
CA ASP A 412 -20.37 17.94 15.22
C ASP A 412 -19.12 17.27 15.78
N ILE A 413 -18.48 17.91 16.77
CA ILE A 413 -17.34 17.32 17.49
C ILE A 413 -17.85 16.72 18.80
N TYR A 414 -17.55 15.45 19.01
CA TYR A 414 -17.82 14.72 20.24
C TYR A 414 -16.53 14.47 20.99
N ARG A 415 -16.63 14.51 22.32
CA ARG A 415 -15.59 14.09 23.24
C ARG A 415 -16.00 12.81 23.93
N TRP A 416 -15.02 11.95 24.19
CA TRP A 416 -15.27 10.71 24.92
C TRP A 416 -14.05 10.31 25.74
N GLY A 417 -14.25 9.77 26.94
CA GLY A 417 -13.16 9.49 27.86
C GLY A 417 -13.09 10.48 29.01
N TYR A 418 -11.86 10.81 29.43
CA TYR A 418 -11.62 11.77 30.48
C TYR A 418 -10.40 12.63 30.17
N ASP A 419 -10.34 13.79 30.80
CA ASP A 419 -9.26 14.75 30.68
C ASP A 419 -8.77 15.16 32.07
N HIS A 420 -7.46 15.29 32.21
CA HIS A 420 -6.79 15.72 33.42
C HIS A 420 -5.72 16.75 33.07
N SER A 421 -5.88 17.95 33.64
CA SER A 421 -4.96 19.09 33.56
C SER A 421 -4.64 19.64 32.16
N SER A 422 -5.33 19.20 31.10
CA SER A 422 -4.95 19.57 29.72
C SER A 422 -6.02 20.37 28.97
N GLY A 423 -7.29 20.34 29.40
CA GLY A 423 -8.37 21.10 28.75
C GLY A 423 -8.68 20.69 27.30
N PHE A 424 -8.23 19.51 26.90
CA PHE A 424 -8.48 18.89 25.60
C PHE A 424 -9.96 18.53 25.37
N SER A 425 -10.72 18.38 26.45
CA SER A 425 -12.16 18.07 26.38
C SER A 425 -13.03 19.18 25.77
N GLY A 426 -12.50 20.40 25.65
CA GLY A 426 -13.24 21.53 25.08
C GLY A 426 -14.41 22.01 25.96
N ASN A 427 -14.51 21.58 27.23
CA ASN A 427 -15.59 21.97 28.15
C ASN A 427 -15.33 23.31 28.88
N GLY A 428 -14.24 24.01 28.56
CA GLY A 428 -13.84 25.23 29.27
C GLY A 428 -13.15 24.98 30.61
N SER A 429 -12.87 23.72 30.97
CA SER A 429 -12.18 23.31 32.20
C SER A 429 -10.96 22.44 31.86
N THR A 430 -9.97 22.41 32.75
CA THR A 430 -8.79 21.55 32.60
C THR A 430 -9.11 20.07 32.84
N GLN A 431 -10.32 19.77 33.29
CA GLN A 431 -10.76 18.43 33.66
C GLN A 431 -12.12 18.10 33.06
N PHE A 432 -12.27 16.84 32.68
CA PHE A 432 -13.52 16.26 32.23
C PHE A 432 -13.60 14.80 32.68
N ASN A 433 -14.72 14.40 33.30
CA ASN A 433 -14.95 13.03 33.74
C ASN A 433 -13.79 12.40 34.57
N TYR A 434 -13.07 13.19 35.38
CA TYR A 434 -11.82 12.75 36.05
C TYR A 434 -11.99 12.26 37.50
N TYR A 435 -12.65 13.05 38.36
CA TYR A 435 -12.77 12.72 39.79
C TYR A 435 -13.79 11.62 40.08
N ASN A 436 -14.94 11.65 39.40
CA ASN A 436 -15.99 10.64 39.47
C ASN A 436 -16.13 10.00 38.09
N ARG A 437 -15.13 9.21 37.69
CA ARG A 437 -15.06 8.66 36.33
C ARG A 437 -16.27 7.77 36.08
N ASP A 438 -17.20 8.25 35.25
CA ASP A 438 -18.31 7.46 34.75
C ASP A 438 -17.83 6.70 33.52
N THR A 439 -17.51 5.44 33.75
CA THR A 439 -17.05 4.49 32.75
C THR A 439 -18.13 4.02 31.79
N ASN A 440 -19.38 4.43 32.01
CA ASN A 440 -20.50 4.14 31.15
C ASN A 440 -20.96 5.35 30.35
N LYS A 441 -20.27 6.48 30.49
CA LYS A 441 -20.60 7.74 29.83
C LYS A 441 -20.52 7.60 28.32
N ASP A 442 -21.61 7.94 27.65
CA ASP A 442 -21.65 8.07 26.19
C ASP A 442 -20.85 9.31 25.74
N PRO A 443 -20.42 9.36 24.47
CA PRO A 443 -19.83 10.56 23.88
C PRO A 443 -20.70 11.81 24.11
N GLU A 444 -20.06 12.92 24.45
CA GLU A 444 -20.74 14.21 24.60
C GLU A 444 -20.36 15.16 23.47
N LYS A 445 -21.36 15.81 22.86
CA LYS A 445 -21.13 16.88 21.91
C LYS A 445 -20.43 18.07 22.58
N ILE A 446 -19.43 18.64 21.90
CA ILE A 446 -18.81 19.92 22.26
C ILE A 446 -19.64 21.02 21.60
N SER A 447 -20.31 21.84 22.41
CA SER A 447 -21.08 22.98 21.91
C SER A 447 -20.14 24.13 21.55
N VAL A 448 -20.04 24.45 20.26
CA VAL A 448 -19.31 25.62 19.77
C VAL A 448 -20.30 26.58 19.13
N SER A 449 -20.20 27.86 19.50
CA SER A 449 -21.02 28.90 18.90
C SER A 449 -20.19 30.14 18.61
N ASN A 450 -20.51 30.80 17.50
CA ASN A 450 -19.94 32.10 17.14
C ASN A 450 -21.10 33.09 17.01
N ASN A 451 -21.08 34.17 17.81
CA ASN A 451 -22.17 35.17 17.86
C ASN A 451 -23.58 34.57 18.05
N GLY A 452 -23.69 33.49 18.83
CA GLY A 452 -24.97 32.81 19.12
C GLY A 452 -25.41 31.79 18.07
N THR A 453 -24.67 31.63 16.97
CA THR A 453 -24.92 30.60 15.95
C THR A 453 -24.05 29.39 16.20
N SER A 454 -24.62 28.18 16.13
CA SER A 454 -23.87 26.93 16.25
C SER A 454 -22.87 26.80 15.11
N VAL A 455 -21.67 26.30 15.42
CA VAL A 455 -20.59 26.09 14.44
C VAL A 455 -20.44 24.59 14.18
N ASN A 456 -20.44 24.22 12.90
CA ASN A 456 -20.16 22.87 12.43
C ASN A 456 -18.78 22.83 11.75
N PHE A 457 -18.20 21.64 11.67
CA PHE A 457 -16.80 21.43 11.29
C PHE A 457 -16.63 20.46 10.13
N ASP A 458 -15.67 20.76 9.26
CA ASP A 458 -15.27 19.89 8.15
C ASP A 458 -14.09 18.99 8.51
N ASP A 459 -13.21 19.43 9.42
CA ASP A 459 -12.05 18.63 9.81
C ASP A 459 -11.59 18.89 11.26
N ILE A 460 -10.91 17.90 11.84
CA ILE A 460 -10.22 17.98 13.13
C ILE A 460 -8.80 17.43 13.05
N THR A 461 -7.89 17.98 13.85
CA THR A 461 -6.49 17.53 13.94
C THR A 461 -5.88 17.91 15.30
N TYR A 462 -4.61 17.55 15.53
CA TYR A 462 -3.90 17.80 16.77
C TYR A 462 -2.39 17.92 16.58
N LEU A 463 -1.71 18.52 17.56
CA LEU A 463 -0.26 18.63 17.60
C LEU A 463 0.37 17.49 18.40
N LEU A 464 1.53 17.00 17.97
CA LEU A 464 2.14 15.77 18.47
C LEU A 464 3.12 15.96 19.65
N THR A 465 3.81 17.10 19.73
CA THR A 465 4.89 17.30 20.69
C THR A 465 4.36 17.63 22.08
N ILE A 466 4.72 16.81 23.07
CA ILE A 466 4.39 17.01 24.49
C ILE A 466 4.87 18.39 24.95
N GLY A 467 4.05 19.12 25.70
CA GLY A 467 4.32 20.50 26.08
C GLY A 467 3.72 21.53 25.12
N TYR A 468 3.48 21.18 23.86
CA TYR A 468 2.90 22.05 22.82
C TYR A 468 1.57 21.55 22.26
N ARG A 469 1.10 20.37 22.69
CA ARG A 469 -0.12 19.73 22.15
C ARG A 469 -1.33 20.66 22.25
N LYS A 470 -2.05 20.78 21.14
CA LYS A 470 -3.36 21.43 21.04
C LYS A 470 -4.25 20.66 20.10
N MET A 471 -5.55 20.89 20.23
CA MET A 471 -6.57 20.45 19.28
C MET A 471 -6.80 21.55 18.26
N GLY A 472 -7.04 21.16 17.02
CA GLY A 472 -7.41 22.05 15.93
C GLY A 472 -8.67 21.55 15.25
N ALA A 473 -9.53 22.46 14.81
CA ALA A 473 -10.71 22.17 14.03
C ALA A 473 -10.93 23.23 12.96
N LEU A 474 -11.38 22.80 11.78
CA LEU A 474 -11.74 23.64 10.65
C LEU A 474 -13.27 23.69 10.54
N SER A 475 -13.87 24.87 10.64
CA SER A 475 -15.32 25.03 10.47
C SER A 475 -15.73 24.93 9.00
N GLN A 476 -17.02 24.69 8.75
CA GLN A 476 -17.61 24.72 7.41
C GLN A 476 -17.56 26.11 6.74
N ASP A 477 -17.40 27.17 7.55
CA ASP A 477 -17.20 28.54 7.05
C ASP A 477 -15.72 28.84 6.76
N GLY A 478 -14.82 27.88 6.99
CA GLY A 478 -13.38 28.02 6.78
C GLY A 478 -12.62 28.69 7.93
N ASP A 479 -13.21 28.81 9.12
CA ASP A 479 -12.56 29.34 10.31
C ASP A 479 -11.77 28.25 11.06
N ILE A 480 -10.65 28.62 11.68
CA ILE A 480 -9.86 27.72 12.52
C ILE A 480 -10.18 27.93 13.99
N TYR A 481 -10.41 26.82 14.71
CA TYR A 481 -10.59 26.78 16.15
C TYR A 481 -9.50 25.94 16.79
N ILE A 482 -8.88 26.43 17.87
CA ILE A 482 -7.87 25.68 18.62
C ILE A 482 -8.15 25.70 20.12
N TRP A 483 -7.80 24.62 20.83
CA TRP A 483 -7.94 24.56 22.29
C TRP A 483 -6.99 23.53 22.91
N GLY A 484 -6.96 23.47 24.23
CA GLY A 484 -6.02 22.68 25.01
C GLY A 484 -4.85 23.51 25.55
N ILE A 485 -4.30 23.03 26.67
CA ILE A 485 -3.26 23.68 27.44
C ILE A 485 -2.20 22.67 27.82
N GLU A 486 -0.96 23.09 27.63
CA GLU A 486 0.24 22.39 28.03
C GLU A 486 1.26 23.40 28.58
N PRO A 487 2.30 22.97 29.34
CA PRO A 487 3.22 23.87 30.05
C PRO A 487 4.04 24.84 29.18
N LYS A 488 4.22 24.54 27.88
CA LYS A 488 4.90 25.46 26.94
C LYS A 488 3.95 26.45 26.28
N ILE A 489 2.64 26.34 26.53
CA ILE A 489 1.61 27.28 26.06
C ILE A 489 1.20 28.23 27.20
N ALA A 490 0.82 27.69 28.35
CA ALA A 490 0.41 28.46 29.53
C ALA A 490 0.68 27.67 30.82
N ASP A 491 0.71 28.36 31.96
CA ASP A 491 0.98 27.75 33.27
C ASP A 491 -0.26 27.02 33.87
N GLY A 492 -1.07 26.37 33.03
CA GLY A 492 -2.15 25.46 33.43
C GLY A 492 -3.53 26.08 33.72
N SER A 493 -3.71 27.40 33.54
CA SER A 493 -5.03 28.08 33.71
C SER A 493 -5.84 28.10 32.42
N CYS A 494 -7.11 27.69 32.47
CA CYS A 494 -8.04 27.81 31.33
C CYS A 494 -8.28 29.26 30.92
N GLU A 495 -8.59 30.11 31.88
CA GLU A 495 -8.83 31.52 31.64
C GLU A 495 -7.51 32.28 31.74
N VAL A 496 -7.20 33.01 30.67
CA VAL A 496 -6.01 33.86 30.56
C VAL A 496 -6.40 35.20 29.96
N THR A 497 -5.65 36.26 30.31
CA THR A 497 -5.78 37.57 29.68
C THR A 497 -4.45 37.92 29.03
N TRP A 498 -4.42 37.92 27.71
CA TRP A 498 -3.24 38.28 26.93
C TRP A 498 -3.60 39.38 25.94
N GLU A 499 -2.71 40.37 25.82
CA GLU A 499 -2.89 41.51 24.90
C GLU A 499 -4.23 42.24 25.11
N GLY A 500 -4.73 42.28 26.36
CA GLY A 500 -5.99 42.93 26.73
C GLY A 500 -7.25 42.11 26.43
N THR A 501 -7.14 40.89 25.90
CA THR A 501 -8.27 40.00 25.61
C THR A 501 -8.28 38.83 26.58
N THR A 502 -9.42 38.59 27.23
CA THR A 502 -9.65 37.39 28.03
C THR A 502 -10.14 36.26 27.14
N MET A 503 -9.53 35.08 27.28
CA MET A 503 -9.88 33.88 26.52
C MET A 503 -9.82 32.63 27.39
N ASN A 504 -10.63 31.63 27.04
CA ASN A 504 -10.60 30.32 27.66
C ASN A 504 -9.90 29.32 26.73
N LEU A 505 -8.69 28.92 27.05
CA LEU A 505 -7.88 28.00 26.24
C LEU A 505 -8.36 26.55 26.31
N CYS A 506 -9.25 26.20 27.26
CA CYS A 506 -9.85 24.88 27.43
C CYS A 506 -11.19 24.73 26.70
N ALA A 507 -11.63 25.74 25.96
CA ALA A 507 -12.78 25.71 25.07
C ALA A 507 -12.32 26.04 23.64
N PRO A 508 -13.00 25.53 22.59
CA PRO A 508 -12.66 25.88 21.21
C PRO A 508 -12.60 27.39 20.99
N LEU A 509 -11.39 27.90 20.75
CA LEU A 509 -11.11 29.31 20.54
C LEU A 509 -10.91 29.58 19.06
N LYS A 510 -11.74 30.45 18.47
CA LYS A 510 -11.56 30.91 17.10
C LYS A 510 -10.23 31.68 16.99
N VAL A 511 -9.41 31.34 16.01
CA VAL A 511 -8.21 32.09 15.66
C VAL A 511 -8.63 33.36 14.91
N GLU A 512 -8.23 34.53 15.40
CA GLU A 512 -8.61 35.84 14.83
C GLU A 512 -7.90 36.07 13.48
N THR A 513 -8.65 36.03 12.37
CA THR A 513 -8.16 36.30 11.01
C THR A 513 -9.31 36.52 10.03
N ASP A 514 -9.02 37.18 8.91
CA ASP A 514 -9.93 37.33 7.76
C ASP A 514 -9.68 36.27 6.67
N ILE A 515 -8.70 35.37 6.87
CA ILE A 515 -8.36 34.30 5.92
C ILE A 515 -9.37 33.15 6.06
N ILE A 516 -9.87 32.66 4.92
CA ILE A 516 -10.77 31.50 4.85
C ILE A 516 -9.95 30.27 4.44
N PHE A 517 -10.01 29.22 5.24
CA PHE A 517 -9.26 27.99 5.05
C PHE A 517 -10.10 26.87 4.44
N LYS A 518 -9.46 26.01 3.65
CA LYS A 518 -10.07 24.79 3.09
C LYS A 518 -9.51 23.49 3.68
N SER A 519 -8.34 23.56 4.33
CA SER A 519 -7.77 22.39 5.03
C SER A 519 -6.90 22.81 6.20
N ILE A 520 -6.81 21.92 7.20
CA ILE A 520 -5.88 22.02 8.33
C ILE A 520 -5.19 20.66 8.53
N SER A 521 -3.92 20.66 8.94
CA SER A 521 -3.17 19.45 9.26
C SER A 521 -2.29 19.66 10.49
N GLY A 522 -2.09 18.57 11.24
CA GLY A 522 -1.28 18.56 12.44
C GLY A 522 0.22 18.49 12.11
N GLY A 523 1.00 19.33 12.77
CA GLY A 523 2.45 19.22 12.81
C GLY A 523 2.94 18.80 14.20
N LEU A 524 4.23 18.99 14.44
CA LEU A 524 4.84 18.72 15.75
C LEU A 524 4.36 19.74 16.81
N GLU A 525 4.55 21.04 16.54
CA GLU A 525 4.20 22.13 17.46
C GLU A 525 3.39 23.26 16.80
N ALA A 526 3.03 23.11 15.51
CA ALA A 526 2.22 24.07 14.77
C ALA A 526 1.29 23.34 13.80
N PHE A 527 0.15 23.95 13.51
CA PHE A 527 -0.77 23.48 12.46
C PHE A 527 -0.36 24.09 11.12
N LEU A 528 -0.45 23.28 10.08
CA LEU A 528 -0.40 23.74 8.70
C LEU A 528 -1.84 23.98 8.24
N ALA A 529 -2.14 25.16 7.73
CA ALA A 529 -3.43 25.47 7.15
C ALA A 529 -3.26 25.91 5.69
N VAL A 530 -4.23 25.56 4.84
CA VAL A 530 -4.26 25.97 3.43
C VAL A 530 -5.52 26.78 3.20
N SER A 531 -5.35 27.98 2.65
CA SER A 531 -6.46 28.88 2.33
C SER A 531 -7.21 28.43 1.07
N THR A 532 -8.37 29.04 0.83
CA THR A 532 -9.15 28.82 -0.39
C THR A 532 -8.45 29.29 -1.68
N ASP A 533 -7.43 30.16 -1.56
CA ASP A 533 -6.53 30.58 -2.66
C ASP A 533 -5.22 29.79 -2.73
N ASP A 534 -5.17 28.58 -2.15
CA ASP A 534 -4.04 27.64 -2.25
C ASP A 534 -2.73 28.12 -1.61
N LYS A 535 -2.81 29.04 -0.65
CA LYS A 535 -1.64 29.53 0.12
C LYS A 535 -1.49 28.79 1.44
N PHE A 536 -0.24 28.62 1.85
CA PHE A 536 0.12 27.88 3.07
C PHE A 536 0.35 28.82 4.24
N TYR A 537 -0.13 28.40 5.41
CA TYR A 537 -0.02 29.17 6.64
C TYR A 537 0.43 28.29 7.81
N LYS A 538 1.31 28.85 8.65
CA LYS A 538 1.66 28.30 9.97
C LYS A 538 0.76 28.90 11.02
N ILE A 539 0.01 28.06 11.74
CA ILE A 539 -0.79 28.48 12.89
C ILE A 539 -0.19 27.84 14.15
N TYR A 540 0.28 28.67 15.08
CA TYR A 540 0.89 28.19 16.32
C TYR A 540 0.65 29.16 17.47
N GLN A 541 0.93 28.72 18.69
CA GLN A 541 0.72 29.54 19.88
C GLN A 541 1.98 29.60 20.74
N PRO A 542 2.70 30.73 20.76
CA PRO A 542 3.82 30.92 21.66
C PRO A 542 3.39 30.92 23.12
N LYS A 543 4.32 30.62 24.03
CA LYS A 543 4.07 30.68 25.47
C LYS A 543 3.52 32.06 25.87
N ASN A 544 2.40 32.05 26.59
CA ASN A 544 1.75 33.24 27.15
C ASN A 544 1.33 34.29 26.11
N LYS A 545 1.00 33.87 24.88
CA LYS A 545 0.55 34.74 23.78
C LYS A 545 -0.68 34.19 23.08
N LYS A 546 -1.39 35.07 22.36
CA LYS A 546 -2.45 34.66 21.45
C LYS A 546 -1.91 33.76 20.33
N PRO A 547 -2.77 32.95 19.68
CA PRO A 547 -2.41 32.22 18.48
C PRO A 547 -1.95 33.18 17.37
N ILE A 548 -0.94 32.78 16.60
CA ILE A 548 -0.33 33.57 15.53
C ILE A 548 -0.48 32.80 14.22
N ILE A 549 -0.73 33.53 13.13
CA ILE A 549 -0.74 33.04 11.76
C ILE A 549 0.43 33.68 11.00
N LEU A 550 1.23 32.87 10.30
CA LEU A 550 2.30 33.32 9.41
C LEU A 550 2.06 32.78 7.99
N SER A 551 2.21 33.63 6.97
CA SER A 551 2.21 33.19 5.56
C SER A 551 3.55 32.55 5.24
N ILE A 552 3.51 31.31 4.73
CA ILE A 552 4.74 30.58 4.41
C ILE A 552 5.48 31.23 3.25
N GLU A 553 4.76 31.73 2.25
CA GLU A 553 5.33 32.38 1.08
C GLU A 553 6.16 33.62 1.46
N ASP A 554 5.79 34.31 2.54
CA ASP A 554 6.58 35.42 3.07
C ASP A 554 7.76 34.95 3.91
N GLU A 555 7.57 33.93 4.76
CA GLU A 555 8.62 33.39 5.63
C GLU A 555 9.78 32.77 4.83
N ILE A 556 9.48 32.06 3.73
CA ILE A 556 10.52 31.38 2.91
C ILE A 556 11.42 32.35 2.14
N LYS A 557 10.99 33.60 1.89
CA LYS A 557 11.82 34.62 1.21
C LYS A 557 13.11 34.94 1.97
N SER A 558 13.15 34.64 3.26
CA SER A 558 14.33 34.82 4.11
C SER A 558 15.39 33.73 3.92
N TYR A 559 15.04 32.61 3.27
CA TYR A 559 15.93 31.49 3.07
C TYR A 559 16.90 31.73 1.91
N SER A 560 18.15 31.31 2.07
CA SER A 560 19.19 31.52 1.07
C SER A 560 18.99 30.73 -0.22
N ASP A 561 18.28 29.60 -0.15
CA ASP A 561 17.94 28.77 -1.29
C ASP A 561 16.65 29.21 -1.98
N TYR A 562 15.91 30.21 -1.47
CA TYR A 562 14.71 30.74 -2.11
C TYR A 562 14.99 31.33 -3.51
N VAL A 563 14.14 30.96 -4.48
CA VAL A 563 14.18 31.41 -5.86
C VAL A 563 12.76 31.84 -6.25
N ALA A 564 12.55 33.13 -6.46
CA ALA A 564 11.22 33.73 -6.64
C ALA A 564 10.41 33.13 -7.81
N GLU A 565 11.06 32.72 -8.89
CA GLU A 565 10.41 32.08 -10.04
C GLU A 565 9.95 30.65 -9.74
N ASP A 566 10.67 29.94 -8.89
CA ASP A 566 10.48 28.50 -8.66
C ASP A 566 9.53 28.26 -7.48
N ASP A 567 9.64 29.12 -6.46
CA ASP A 567 8.91 29.04 -5.19
C ASP A 567 7.66 29.95 -5.15
N ILE A 568 7.15 30.37 -6.32
CA ILE A 568 5.89 31.12 -6.41
C ILE A 568 4.68 30.26 -6.07
N GLU A 569 4.75 28.97 -6.40
CA GLU A 569 3.73 27.96 -6.13
C GLU A 569 4.36 26.82 -5.35
N LEU A 570 3.75 26.48 -4.21
CA LEU A 570 4.21 25.45 -3.29
C LEU A 570 3.29 24.23 -3.42
N LEU A 571 3.87 23.04 -3.52
CA LEU A 571 3.14 21.78 -3.62
C LEU A 571 2.92 21.14 -2.24
N SER A 572 3.88 21.33 -1.33
CA SER A 572 3.85 20.75 0.02
C SER A 572 4.74 21.54 0.96
N VAL A 573 4.31 21.68 2.21
CA VAL A 573 5.03 22.38 3.28
C VAL A 573 4.90 21.56 4.55
N ASP A 574 5.92 21.54 5.39
CA ASP A 574 5.81 21.14 6.79
C ASP A 574 6.85 21.90 7.65
N PHE A 575 6.72 21.82 8.96
CA PHE A 575 7.55 22.58 9.90
C PHE A 575 8.63 21.72 10.53
N SER A 576 9.87 22.13 10.30
CA SER A 576 11.09 21.45 10.71
C SER A 576 11.88 22.30 11.70
N SER A 577 13.11 21.91 11.97
CA SER A 577 14.02 22.57 12.91
C SER A 577 15.22 23.15 12.20
N LYS A 578 15.62 24.38 12.55
CA LYS A 578 16.83 25.00 12.00
C LYS A 578 18.09 24.36 12.58
N THR A 579 19.13 24.25 11.76
CA THR A 579 20.47 23.85 12.22
C THR A 579 21.22 25.03 12.86
N PRO A 580 22.04 24.80 13.91
CA PRO A 580 22.21 23.54 14.64
C PRO A 580 20.94 23.17 15.43
N ILE A 581 20.56 21.89 15.35
CA ILE A 581 19.31 21.39 15.95
C ILE A 581 19.45 21.32 17.47
N SER A 582 18.51 21.94 18.18
CA SER A 582 18.39 21.94 19.64
C SER A 582 16.94 22.22 20.04
N GLU A 583 16.58 22.03 21.32
CA GLU A 583 15.23 22.37 21.81
C GLU A 583 14.81 23.81 21.50
N ALA A 584 15.76 24.74 21.41
CA ALA A 584 15.50 26.13 21.10
C ALA A 584 15.23 26.39 19.60
N THR A 585 15.64 25.48 18.73
CA THR A 585 15.45 25.58 17.27
C THR A 585 14.39 24.61 16.75
N TRP A 586 13.80 23.78 17.63
CA TRP A 586 12.70 22.91 17.27
C TRP A 586 11.51 23.67 16.68
N ASN A 587 10.98 23.15 15.56
CA ASN A 587 9.83 23.72 14.86
C ASN A 587 10.02 25.20 14.43
N THR A 588 11.25 25.71 14.37
CA THR A 588 11.57 27.06 13.90
C THR A 588 11.91 27.14 12.41
N GLY A 589 12.12 25.97 11.79
CA GLY A 589 12.42 25.80 10.39
C GLY A 589 11.19 25.51 9.54
N ILE A 590 11.39 25.59 8.24
CA ILE A 590 10.38 25.30 7.22
C ILE A 590 11.04 24.41 6.17
N VAL A 591 10.33 23.36 5.77
CA VAL A 591 10.67 22.54 4.60
C VAL A 591 9.53 22.63 3.61
N TRP A 592 9.85 22.80 2.32
CA TRP A 592 8.84 22.89 1.28
C TRP A 592 9.24 22.20 -0.02
N VAL A 593 8.22 21.85 -0.80
CA VAL A 593 8.33 21.37 -2.17
C VAL A 593 7.74 22.42 -3.09
N ASN A 594 8.51 22.86 -4.08
CA ASN A 594 8.08 23.88 -5.05
C ASN A 594 7.44 23.29 -6.31
N SER A 595 6.94 24.15 -7.20
CA SER A 595 6.33 23.76 -8.49
C SER A 595 7.23 22.93 -9.43
N LYS A 596 8.55 22.97 -9.25
CA LYS A 596 9.54 22.17 -9.99
C LYS A 596 9.82 20.80 -9.35
N ASN A 597 9.05 20.42 -8.32
CA ASN A 597 9.21 19.20 -7.55
C ASN A 597 10.57 19.13 -6.84
N GLU A 598 11.07 20.26 -6.33
CA GLU A 598 12.34 20.36 -5.61
C GLU A 598 12.08 20.54 -4.11
N LEU A 599 12.79 19.78 -3.28
CA LEU A 599 12.75 19.90 -1.82
C LEU A 599 13.77 20.95 -1.36
N LYS A 600 13.29 21.91 -0.56
CA LYS A 600 14.06 23.10 -0.14
C LYS A 600 13.83 23.40 1.34
N GLY A 601 14.69 24.25 1.91
CA GLY A 601 14.61 24.67 3.31
C GLY A 601 15.35 23.75 4.30
N ASP A 602 14.83 23.65 5.52
CA ASP A 602 15.50 23.00 6.66
C ASP A 602 15.21 21.49 6.70
N TYR A 603 15.68 20.73 5.70
CA TYR A 603 15.48 19.27 5.60
C TYR A 603 16.64 18.43 6.19
N PHE A 604 17.67 19.09 6.73
CA PHE A 604 18.87 18.44 7.25
C PHE A 604 18.69 17.95 8.69
N THR A 605 19.35 16.85 9.01
CA THR A 605 19.62 16.42 10.39
C THR A 605 21.04 16.84 10.79
N SER A 606 21.37 16.74 12.09
CA SER A 606 22.74 17.00 12.57
C SER A 606 23.80 16.10 11.94
N GLU A 607 23.42 14.94 11.42
CA GLU A 607 24.33 13.95 10.81
C GLU A 607 24.58 14.17 9.32
N ASN A 608 23.76 14.99 8.64
CA ASN A 608 23.82 15.14 7.18
C ASN A 608 23.85 16.58 6.65
N GLU A 609 23.82 17.61 7.53
CA GLU A 609 23.90 19.03 7.13
C GLU A 609 25.12 19.39 6.25
N ASN A 610 26.25 18.71 6.49
CA ASN A 610 27.52 18.93 5.78
C ASN A 610 27.85 17.81 4.79
N ASP A 611 26.88 16.95 4.44
CA ASP A 611 27.10 15.79 3.58
C ASP A 611 26.68 16.09 2.12
N ASP A 612 27.67 16.19 1.23
CA ASP A 612 27.44 16.49 -0.19
C ASP A 612 26.69 15.36 -0.92
N PHE A 613 26.88 14.11 -0.50
CA PHE A 613 26.16 12.98 -1.09
C PHE A 613 24.67 13.02 -0.72
N PHE A 614 24.36 13.40 0.51
CA PHE A 614 22.97 13.62 0.94
C PHE A 614 22.30 14.72 0.10
N LYS A 615 22.96 15.87 -0.09
CA LYS A 615 22.46 16.98 -0.91
C LYS A 615 22.22 16.56 -2.37
N ASP A 616 23.19 15.87 -2.97
CA ASP A 616 23.08 15.34 -4.32
C ASP A 616 21.91 14.35 -4.44
N ALA A 617 21.74 13.44 -3.48
CA ALA A 617 20.62 12.49 -3.47
C ALA A 617 19.26 13.19 -3.38
N ILE A 618 19.09 14.15 -2.47
CA ILE A 618 17.84 14.93 -2.33
C ILE A 618 17.51 15.66 -3.64
N SER A 619 18.51 16.27 -4.29
CA SER A 619 18.32 17.04 -5.54
C SER A 619 17.88 16.20 -6.75
N LYS A 620 18.18 14.89 -6.73
CA LYS A 620 17.82 13.95 -7.81
C LYS A 620 16.40 13.41 -7.69
N ILE A 621 15.82 13.45 -6.50
CA ILE A 621 14.45 12.99 -6.27
C ILE A 621 13.51 14.15 -6.62
N LYS A 622 12.47 13.86 -7.41
CA LYS A 622 11.42 14.83 -7.75
C LYS A 622 10.27 14.65 -6.77
N TRP A 623 10.15 15.58 -5.83
CA TRP A 623 9.26 15.48 -4.68
C TRP A 623 7.85 15.98 -4.99
N LYS A 624 6.85 15.30 -4.45
CA LYS A 624 5.43 15.67 -4.48
C LYS A 624 4.95 16.15 -3.12
N LYS A 625 5.35 15.45 -2.04
CA LYS A 625 4.96 15.77 -0.65
C LYS A 625 6.11 15.52 0.32
N ILE A 626 6.12 16.25 1.44
CA ILE A 626 7.04 16.06 2.56
C ILE A 626 6.29 16.08 3.90
N LYS A 627 6.76 15.28 4.86
CA LYS A 627 6.27 15.25 6.23
C LYS A 627 7.42 15.19 7.23
N VAL A 628 7.39 16.07 8.23
CA VAL A 628 8.28 16.02 9.39
C VAL A 628 7.64 15.19 10.48
N ILE A 629 8.37 14.19 10.97
CA ILE A 629 7.86 13.19 11.93
C ILE A 629 8.60 13.23 13.28
N GLN A 630 9.73 13.96 13.37
CA GLN A 630 10.53 14.13 14.58
C GLN A 630 11.13 15.54 14.66
N ASP A 631 11.28 16.06 15.89
CA ASP A 631 11.90 17.36 16.22
C ASP A 631 13.34 17.52 15.67
N ASP A 632 14.06 16.42 15.47
CA ASP A 632 15.43 16.34 14.96
C ASP A 632 15.51 16.21 13.43
N ASN A 633 14.42 16.57 12.75
CA ASN A 633 14.26 16.47 11.31
C ASN A 633 14.30 15.03 10.77
N GLY A 634 13.79 14.07 11.55
CA GLY A 634 13.25 12.85 10.99
C GLY A 634 12.11 13.17 10.01
N MET A 635 12.25 12.76 8.76
CA MET A 635 11.32 13.11 7.68
C MET A 635 10.99 11.92 6.78
N CYS A 636 9.81 11.97 6.18
CA CYS A 636 9.39 11.11 5.10
C CYS A 636 8.74 11.95 3.99
N GLY A 637 9.14 11.73 2.75
CA GLY A 637 8.56 12.39 1.58
C GLY A 637 8.12 11.39 0.51
N ILE A 638 7.29 11.87 -0.40
CA ILE A 638 6.76 11.12 -1.54
C ILE A 638 7.27 11.79 -2.80
N ASP A 639 7.75 11.02 -3.76
CA ASP A 639 8.15 11.51 -5.06
C ASP A 639 6.98 11.55 -6.08
N ILE A 640 7.25 12.04 -7.29
CA ILE A 640 6.24 12.10 -8.38
C ILE A 640 5.79 10.72 -8.90
N TYR A 641 6.50 9.64 -8.53
CA TYR A 641 6.14 8.26 -8.85
C TYR A 641 5.41 7.57 -7.68
N ASN A 642 5.02 8.34 -6.66
CA ASN A 642 4.37 7.88 -5.44
C ASN A 642 5.24 6.90 -4.63
N GLN A 643 6.56 7.04 -4.70
CA GLN A 643 7.53 6.29 -3.90
C GLN A 643 7.86 7.04 -2.61
N MET A 644 7.82 6.34 -1.47
CA MET A 644 8.15 6.93 -0.18
C MET A 644 9.66 6.84 0.11
N TYR A 645 10.24 7.96 0.53
CA TYR A 645 11.62 8.06 1.00
C TYR A 645 11.66 8.64 2.40
N CYS A 646 12.46 8.06 3.29
CA CYS A 646 12.61 8.58 4.65
C CYS A 646 14.09 8.72 5.04
N TRP A 647 14.39 9.67 5.95
CA TRP A 647 15.71 9.87 6.56
C TRP A 647 15.61 10.54 7.94
N GLY A 648 16.66 10.43 8.73
CA GLY A 648 16.69 10.84 10.12
C GLY A 648 16.27 9.70 11.07
N LYS A 649 15.85 10.08 12.28
CA LYS A 649 15.45 9.13 13.32
C LYS A 649 14.06 8.53 13.01
N MET A 650 14.01 7.20 12.86
CA MET A 650 12.80 6.44 12.44
C MET A 650 12.22 5.57 13.56
N SER A 651 12.52 5.96 14.79
CA SER A 651 12.20 5.22 15.99
C SER A 651 12.05 6.19 17.15
N PHE A 652 11.15 5.87 18.06
CA PHE A 652 10.97 6.64 19.27
C PHE A 652 11.43 5.83 20.47
N TYR A 653 12.19 6.50 21.35
CA TYR A 653 12.67 5.93 22.59
C TYR A 653 12.49 6.91 23.72
N ARG A 654 12.20 6.37 24.90
CA ARG A 654 12.26 7.08 26.16
C ARG A 654 13.13 6.28 27.11
N THR A 655 14.25 6.88 27.54
CA THR A 655 15.12 6.30 28.56
C THR A 655 14.37 6.14 29.88
N VAL A 656 14.62 5.02 30.56
CA VAL A 656 13.89 4.62 31.77
C VAL A 656 14.40 5.42 32.96
N GLU A 657 13.82 6.59 33.20
CA GLU A 657 14.06 7.30 34.46
C GLU A 657 12.81 7.31 35.37
N THR A 658 11.57 7.12 34.85
CA THR A 658 10.39 7.51 35.65
C THR A 658 9.12 6.63 35.69
N SER A 659 8.81 5.71 34.76
CA SER A 659 7.59 4.85 34.92
C SER A 659 7.44 3.68 33.94
N TYR A 660 6.61 2.68 34.29
CA TYR A 660 6.18 1.57 33.42
C TYR A 660 5.50 2.04 32.11
N ILE A 661 4.83 3.19 32.14
CA ILE A 661 4.14 3.79 30.98
C ILE A 661 5.16 4.20 29.90
N ASP A 662 6.41 4.50 30.30
CA ASP A 662 7.47 4.92 29.39
C ASP A 662 7.98 3.77 28.51
N LEU A 663 7.98 2.54 29.03
CA LEU A 663 8.40 1.33 28.30
C LEU A 663 7.47 0.97 27.13
N MET A 664 6.19 1.35 27.22
CA MET A 664 5.19 1.10 26.18
C MET A 664 5.41 1.96 24.93
N GLY A 665 6.10 3.11 25.08
CA GLY A 665 6.30 4.08 24.01
C GLY A 665 7.36 3.67 22.98
N ASN A 666 8.29 2.78 23.36
CA ASN A 666 9.46 2.46 22.55
C ASN A 666 9.06 1.65 21.32
N THR A 667 9.26 2.22 20.12
CA THR A 667 8.74 1.63 18.88
C THR A 667 9.41 2.18 17.61
N PHE A 668 9.19 1.49 16.48
CA PHE A 668 9.54 1.97 15.15
C PHE A 668 8.42 2.81 14.56
N MET A 669 8.74 3.96 13.99
CA MET A 669 7.77 4.83 13.33
C MET A 669 7.40 4.32 11.93
N LEU A 670 8.34 3.62 11.28
CA LEU A 670 8.15 3.00 9.97
C LEU A 670 8.09 1.47 10.09
N PRO A 671 7.35 0.80 9.20
CA PRO A 671 7.49 -0.63 9.06
C PRO A 671 8.85 -0.91 8.39
N VAL A 672 9.64 -1.78 9.02
CA VAL A 672 10.96 -2.14 8.53
C VAL A 672 10.87 -3.51 7.87
N PHE A 673 10.67 -3.51 6.55
CA PHE A 673 10.73 -4.73 5.75
C PHE A 673 12.19 -5.10 5.48
N ASN A 674 12.62 -6.22 6.06
CA ASN A 674 13.75 -7.02 5.60
C ASN A 674 15.01 -6.21 5.21
N THR A 675 15.65 -5.58 6.21
CA THR A 675 16.92 -4.87 5.99
C THR A 675 18.13 -5.80 5.82
N ASN A 676 17.94 -7.11 5.66
CA ASN A 676 19.03 -8.01 5.31
C ASN A 676 18.61 -9.14 4.37
N LEU A 677 18.87 -8.94 3.08
CA LEU A 677 19.05 -10.03 2.11
C LEU A 677 20.26 -10.94 2.44
N TYR A 678 21.01 -10.68 3.52
CA TYR A 678 22.31 -11.29 3.80
C TYR A 678 22.38 -12.20 5.03
N ASP A 679 21.33 -12.31 5.86
CA ASP A 679 21.35 -13.20 7.04
C ASP A 679 20.15 -14.17 6.98
N LEU A 680 20.33 -15.28 6.24
CA LEU A 680 19.31 -16.31 6.02
C LEU A 680 18.94 -17.09 7.29
N GLU A 681 19.66 -16.89 8.40
CA GLU A 681 19.48 -17.63 9.66
C GLU A 681 18.77 -16.81 10.75
N LYS A 682 18.44 -15.53 10.50
CA LYS A 682 17.76 -14.67 11.48
C LYS A 682 16.47 -14.07 10.91
N ASP A 683 15.38 -14.25 11.67
CA ASP A 683 14.09 -13.61 11.38
C ASP A 683 14.02 -12.27 12.13
N PHE A 684 14.04 -11.16 11.38
CA PHE A 684 13.96 -9.80 11.93
C PHE A 684 12.51 -9.24 11.94
N LEU A 685 11.49 -10.08 11.74
CA LEU A 685 10.07 -9.69 11.84
C LEU A 685 9.66 -9.25 13.27
N LEU A 686 10.44 -9.63 14.29
CA LEU A 686 10.19 -9.31 15.69
C LEU A 686 11.45 -8.72 16.33
N ALA A 687 11.34 -7.49 16.84
CA ALA A 687 12.35 -6.91 17.73
C ALA A 687 11.87 -7.01 19.18
N GLU A 688 12.77 -7.37 20.10
CA GLU A 688 12.45 -7.27 21.52
C GLU A 688 12.61 -5.82 21.99
N GLY A 689 11.66 -5.35 22.79
CA GLY A 689 11.90 -4.24 23.70
C GLY A 689 12.87 -4.70 24.80
N GLY A 690 14.09 -4.19 24.77
CA GLY A 690 15.14 -4.45 25.74
C GLY A 690 14.77 -4.00 27.16
N TYR A 691 15.48 -4.57 28.13
CA TYR A 691 15.25 -4.38 29.58
C TYR A 691 15.30 -2.91 30.02
N ASP A 692 16.14 -2.09 29.37
CA ASP A 692 16.32 -0.67 29.66
C ASP A 692 15.53 0.26 28.69
N GLY A 693 14.46 -0.26 28.06
CA GLY A 693 13.64 0.52 27.13
C GLY A 693 14.26 0.73 25.73
N TYR A 694 15.37 0.07 25.41
CA TYR A 694 15.96 0.14 24.07
C TYR A 694 15.32 -0.87 23.13
N LEU A 695 15.11 -0.53 21.86
CA LEU A 695 14.79 -1.52 20.83
C LEU A 695 16.08 -2.22 20.43
N THR A 696 16.07 -3.55 20.33
CA THR A 696 17.21 -4.29 19.78
C THR A 696 17.53 -3.78 18.36
N LYS A 697 18.80 -3.42 18.12
CA LYS A 697 19.26 -2.97 16.80
C LYS A 697 19.13 -4.06 15.75
N MET A 698 18.62 -3.69 14.58
CA MET A 698 18.60 -4.54 13.37
C MET A 698 19.93 -4.42 12.61
N THR A 699 21.03 -4.87 13.21
CA THR A 699 22.35 -4.90 12.56
C THR A 699 22.81 -6.34 12.32
N SER A 700 23.63 -6.58 11.29
CA SER A 700 24.16 -7.89 10.85
C SER A 700 25.11 -8.58 11.85
N GLY A 701 24.90 -8.41 13.16
CA GLY A 701 25.73 -8.92 14.24
C GLY A 701 24.89 -9.53 15.37
N ASP A 702 25.56 -9.83 16.49
CA ASP A 702 24.91 -10.29 17.72
C ASP A 702 24.06 -9.18 18.35
N TRP A 703 23.09 -9.61 19.17
CA TRP A 703 22.20 -8.75 19.95
C TRP A 703 23.01 -7.75 20.77
N ASN A 704 23.05 -6.49 20.33
CA ASN A 704 23.85 -5.44 20.96
C ASN A 704 22.94 -4.35 21.55
N PRO A 705 22.89 -4.20 22.88
CA PRO A 705 22.03 -3.22 23.57
C PRO A 705 22.55 -1.77 23.53
N SER A 706 23.57 -1.45 22.72
CA SER A 706 24.15 -0.10 22.67
C SER A 706 23.14 1.00 22.25
N ASN A 707 23.09 2.07 23.04
CA ASN A 707 22.19 3.24 23.07
C ASN A 707 21.97 4.08 21.78
N ASN A 708 22.03 3.53 20.56
CA ASN A 708 21.83 4.35 19.35
C ASN A 708 20.49 4.05 18.69
N ASP A 709 19.78 5.12 18.36
CA ASP A 709 18.48 5.12 17.70
C ASP A 709 18.52 4.45 16.32
N PHE A 710 17.39 3.91 15.84
CA PHE A 710 17.27 3.51 14.44
C PHE A 710 17.22 4.77 13.56
N PHE A 711 18.31 4.99 12.85
CA PHE A 711 18.58 6.20 12.11
C PHE A 711 18.89 5.87 10.65
N ILE A 712 18.23 6.56 9.73
CA ILE A 712 18.44 6.45 8.30
C ILE A 712 19.19 7.68 7.82
N LYS A 713 20.47 7.56 7.48
CA LYS A 713 21.31 8.73 7.15
C LYS A 713 20.92 9.42 5.83
N TYR A 714 20.57 8.64 4.81
CA TYR A 714 20.29 9.10 3.45
C TYR A 714 18.82 8.88 3.09
N PRO A 715 18.22 9.69 2.19
CA PRO A 715 16.85 9.44 1.74
C PRO A 715 16.74 8.01 1.18
N THR A 716 16.06 7.14 1.92
CA THR A 716 16.00 5.71 1.64
C THR A 716 14.59 5.35 1.20
N TYR A 717 14.48 4.72 0.03
CA TYR A 717 13.22 4.20 -0.48
C TYR A 717 12.67 3.11 0.44
N ILE A 718 11.40 3.24 0.82
CA ILE A 718 10.68 2.27 1.65
C ILE A 718 9.80 1.42 0.73
N GLY A 719 10.26 0.20 0.43
CA GLY A 719 9.56 -0.74 -0.44
C GLY A 719 8.15 -1.07 0.02
N GLY A 720 7.23 -1.24 -0.93
CA GLY A 720 5.82 -1.56 -0.65
C GLY A 720 4.92 -0.32 -0.43
N PHE A 721 5.46 0.89 -0.64
CA PHE A 721 4.74 2.16 -0.63
C PHE A 721 4.83 2.83 -2.00
N ASN A 722 4.13 2.27 -2.99
CA ASN A 722 4.08 2.75 -4.38
C ASN A 722 2.64 3.08 -4.80
N TYR A 723 1.95 3.86 -3.99
CA TYR A 723 0.54 4.24 -4.19
C TYR A 723 0.33 5.64 -3.64
N GLU A 724 -0.74 6.31 -4.08
CA GLU A 724 -1.08 7.63 -3.56
C GLU A 724 -1.59 7.51 -2.14
N PHE A 725 -0.98 8.23 -1.20
CA PHE A 725 -1.45 8.31 0.19
C PHE A 725 -1.45 9.73 0.76
N ILE A 726 -2.18 9.88 1.86
CA ILE A 726 -2.28 11.09 2.67
C ILE A 726 -1.62 10.85 4.02
N PHE A 727 -0.76 11.79 4.42
CA PHE A 727 -0.25 11.83 5.79
C PHE A 727 -1.33 12.34 6.73
N LYS A 728 -1.72 11.52 7.71
CA LYS A 728 -2.67 11.87 8.76
C LYS A 728 -2.02 12.67 9.89
#